data_AF-A0A9W8LG21-F1
#
_entry.id   AF-A0A9W8LG21-F1
#
_cell.length_a   1.000
_cell.length_b   1.000
_cell.length_c   1.000
_cell.angle_alpha   90.00
_cell.angle_beta   90.00
_cell.angle_gamma   90.00
#
_symmetry.space_group_name_H-M   'P 1'
#
loop_
_entity.id
_entity.type
_entity.pdbx_description
1 polymer ?
#
loop_
_entity_poly.entity_id
_entity_poly.type
_entity_poly.pdbx_seq_one_letter_code
_entity_poly.pdbx_strand_id
1 'polypeptide(L)'
;MTLVPSHQLGITRYQLFCALAASLGSVNFGWNFGAMNLPGDVVSKCIAGPRRSIGGLPSCIPANNVIWGLTVGLFALGCLAGALLCTRYADMYGRRAVLMYSGLAAVAGAVLYGAAVNIPMLAAGRLLAGVSAGCANGTLTNYVIEITTPRARNTLASMVQLAVSAGIALATAASLGLTKPPLWRVLFSMTGAIALANSALLVPCVESPKWLAARGRLDEAQAALQRLRGAADCTEEFRALVECVRAEMDPSARAASVVDVLRGRTPDNLRHQLATSVAGMVAQQLSGISGVVFFSTSLFESAVPPPAVYSGRPTVAQMLAVGLAASGVASTLGGMALAGRLGRRTLMLSSHASLAVCSVLIFVGTTWRINGLAIAMVFVFYTAFLAGPGPLPWVIPGEMTPIYAVSSVGAVSGSVGYLLTFAVGMVFPSLLSALHGYTFLILAGLNLLMAALLAFLLPETKDRPVPAMVQIHSVGIHNVMLSKYRLKAPSAAGVEARKEKKEKKAKKTDKADKIEKVEDGRVEKASKKTAETAKAEKKQSEWGVWIGNLAYDVSKDDITRFFAECGGAITRINLPRKGGKARGFAYVDFDTSEAVEAAVGLSEQMLGGRAVLIKSASDFEKTGKPSRAPPLRSEEEAAAEEEEQQQRAGAKKKGGRAQQQTPSPSLFVGNLGFEVTRADLRAIFRAFGALVGVRVATFEDNPEKCKGFAYIDFKYTDDATKALKSPEVRQIGGRRVRIEYAGDEATRKGRPWEFDPKTRHGYSTPRAGRRAADGGSGGGGGAAAAKARRLETETMAETKLQGLPVEFEGQKITFGD
;
A
#
# COMPACT_ATOMS: atom_id res chain seq x y z
N MET A 1 30.66 -14.86 -23.13
CA MET A 1 29.59 -15.42 -22.27
C MET A 1 28.62 -14.30 -21.95
N THR A 2 27.39 -14.38 -22.44
CA THR A 2 26.33 -13.43 -22.07
C THR A 2 25.93 -13.70 -20.62
N LEU A 3 26.25 -12.78 -19.72
CA LEU A 3 25.88 -12.90 -18.31
C LEU A 3 24.36 -12.89 -18.20
N VAL A 4 23.80 -13.82 -17.43
CA VAL A 4 22.35 -13.87 -17.21
C VAL A 4 21.93 -12.63 -16.42
N PRO A 5 20.90 -11.88 -16.87
CA PRO A 5 20.40 -10.73 -16.13
C PRO A 5 19.87 -11.14 -14.75
N SER A 6 20.16 -10.36 -13.71
CA SER A 6 19.78 -10.69 -12.32
C SER A 6 18.28 -10.88 -12.09
N HIS A 7 17.40 -10.25 -12.90
CA HIS A 7 15.94 -10.42 -12.81
C HIS A 7 15.45 -11.81 -13.24
N GLN A 8 16.26 -12.54 -14.02
CA GLN A 8 15.94 -13.91 -14.45
C GLN A 8 16.50 -14.97 -13.50
N LEU A 9 17.41 -14.59 -12.59
CA LEU A 9 18.02 -15.52 -11.65
C LEU A 9 17.01 -16.08 -10.65
N GLY A 10 17.11 -17.39 -10.44
CA GLY A 10 16.48 -18.07 -9.31
C GLY A 10 17.18 -17.78 -7.99
N ILE A 11 16.99 -18.65 -7.00
CA ILE A 11 17.62 -18.52 -5.69
C ILE A 11 19.10 -18.93 -5.79
N THR A 12 20.02 -18.02 -5.46
CA THR A 12 21.45 -18.37 -5.36
C THR A 12 21.74 -19.11 -4.05
N ARG A 13 22.78 -19.95 -4.03
CA ARG A 13 23.19 -20.69 -2.81
C ARG A 13 23.53 -19.74 -1.66
N TYR A 14 24.21 -18.64 -1.96
CA TYR A 14 24.60 -17.65 -0.95
C TYR A 14 23.40 -16.85 -0.42
N GLN A 15 22.43 -16.50 -1.28
CA GLN A 15 21.18 -15.87 -0.87
C GLN A 15 20.36 -16.81 0.03
N LEU A 16 20.28 -18.10 -0.32
CA LEU A 16 19.61 -19.11 0.51
C LEU A 16 20.29 -19.24 1.87
N PHE A 17 21.64 -19.28 1.89
CA PHE A 17 22.41 -19.31 3.14
C PHE A 17 22.10 -18.09 4.03
N CYS A 18 22.13 -16.87 3.48
CA CYS A 18 21.83 -15.65 4.25
C CYS A 18 20.39 -15.66 4.78
N ALA A 19 19.42 -16.12 3.97
CA ALA A 19 18.03 -16.22 4.39
C ALA A 19 17.83 -17.29 5.48
N LEU A 20 18.48 -18.45 5.38
CA LEU A 20 18.44 -19.52 6.39
C LEU A 20 19.11 -19.09 7.70
N ALA A 21 20.29 -18.46 7.61
CA ALA A 21 21.00 -17.92 8.76
C ALA A 21 20.11 -16.94 9.52
N ALA A 22 19.53 -15.96 8.81
CA ALA A 22 18.64 -14.98 9.41
C ALA A 22 17.35 -15.60 9.98
N SER A 23 16.81 -16.64 9.32
CA SER A 23 15.61 -17.36 9.78
C SER A 23 15.78 -18.08 11.12
N LEU A 24 17.02 -18.34 11.56
CA LEU A 24 17.28 -18.90 12.89
C LEU A 24 16.80 -17.95 14.01
N GLY A 25 16.76 -16.63 13.74
CA GLY A 25 16.10 -15.66 14.61
C GLY A 25 14.60 -15.92 14.80
N SER A 26 13.90 -16.30 13.73
CA SER A 26 12.48 -16.71 13.80
C SER A 26 12.28 -18.05 14.50
N VAL A 27 13.21 -19.00 14.33
CA VAL A 27 13.22 -20.24 15.13
C VAL A 27 13.32 -19.89 16.62
N ASN A 28 14.21 -18.96 16.98
CA ASN A 28 14.36 -18.51 18.36
C ASN A 28 13.10 -17.80 18.91
N PHE A 29 12.43 -17.01 18.07
CA PHE A 29 11.14 -16.41 18.40
C PHE A 29 10.09 -17.49 18.67
N GLY A 30 9.95 -18.49 17.79
CA GLY A 30 9.04 -19.62 17.98
C GLY A 30 9.40 -20.49 19.20
N TRP A 31 10.69 -20.66 19.49
CA TRP A 31 11.17 -21.39 20.65
C TRP A 31 10.63 -20.82 21.96
N ASN A 32 10.70 -19.49 22.12
CA ASN A 32 10.23 -18.81 23.32
C ASN A 32 8.71 -18.93 23.54
N PHE A 33 7.93 -19.06 22.46
CA PHE A 33 6.50 -19.35 22.51
C PHE A 33 6.22 -20.80 22.94
N GLY A 34 6.89 -21.78 22.32
CA GLY A 34 6.63 -23.20 22.56
C GLY A 34 7.17 -23.73 23.90
N ALA A 35 8.26 -23.16 24.41
CA ALA A 35 8.96 -23.68 25.57
C ALA A 35 8.21 -23.52 26.91
N MET A 36 7.22 -22.61 27.04
CA MET A 36 6.50 -22.40 28.31
C MET A 36 5.37 -23.39 28.58
N ASN A 37 4.78 -23.94 27.52
CA ASN A 37 3.48 -24.61 27.62
C ASN A 37 3.60 -25.90 28.44
N LEU A 38 4.42 -26.86 27.97
CA LEU A 38 4.58 -28.16 28.65
C LEU A 38 5.18 -28.08 30.06
N PRO A 39 6.25 -27.31 30.33
CA PRO A 39 6.84 -27.26 31.67
C PRO A 39 6.10 -26.33 32.62
N GLY A 40 5.08 -25.58 32.18
CA GLY A 40 4.46 -24.53 32.97
C GLY A 40 3.90 -25.03 34.31
N ASP A 41 3.23 -26.18 34.31
CA ASP A 41 2.70 -26.80 35.53
C ASP A 41 3.80 -27.36 36.44
N VAL A 42 4.87 -27.89 35.87
CA VAL A 42 6.02 -28.39 36.65
C VAL A 42 6.77 -27.26 37.33
N VAL A 43 6.93 -26.12 36.64
CA VAL A 43 7.63 -24.94 37.16
C VAL A 43 6.77 -24.20 38.19
N SER A 44 5.48 -23.96 37.91
CA SER A 44 4.61 -23.12 38.74
C SER A 44 3.90 -23.86 39.89
N LYS A 45 3.49 -25.12 39.68
CA LYS A 45 2.74 -25.91 40.68
C LYS A 45 3.61 -26.92 41.44
N CYS A 46 4.91 -27.03 41.12
CA CYS A 46 5.86 -27.90 41.80
C CYS A 46 5.46 -29.40 41.85
N ILE A 47 4.85 -29.91 40.78
CA ILE A 47 4.26 -31.27 40.74
C ILE A 47 5.32 -32.38 40.83
N ALA A 48 6.57 -32.10 40.43
CA ALA A 48 7.62 -33.11 40.22
C ALA A 48 8.58 -33.36 41.41
N GLY A 49 8.29 -32.89 42.63
CA GLY A 49 9.05 -33.29 43.84
C GLY A 49 9.29 -32.19 44.88
N PRO A 50 9.84 -32.54 46.05
CA PRO A 50 10.00 -31.62 47.19
C PRO A 50 10.86 -30.41 46.81
N ARG A 51 10.62 -29.27 47.47
CA ARG A 51 11.42 -28.02 47.36
C ARG A 51 12.87 -28.27 47.76
N ARG A 52 13.65 -28.92 46.90
CA ARG A 52 15.09 -29.10 47.07
C ARG A 52 15.79 -28.04 46.23
N SER A 53 16.71 -27.34 46.89
CA SER A 53 17.65 -26.45 46.23
C SER A 53 18.79 -27.31 45.69
N ILE A 54 18.98 -27.34 44.37
CA ILE A 54 20.15 -27.97 43.76
C ILE A 54 21.18 -26.86 43.59
N GLY A 55 22.18 -26.81 44.48
CA GLY A 55 23.26 -25.81 44.41
C GLY A 55 22.81 -24.35 44.57
N GLY A 56 21.78 -24.07 45.37
CA GLY A 56 21.25 -22.71 45.56
C GLY A 56 20.08 -22.35 44.63
N LEU A 57 19.82 -23.15 43.59
CA LEU A 57 18.71 -22.94 42.64
C LEU A 57 17.49 -23.78 43.04
N PRO A 58 16.28 -23.18 43.14
CA PRO A 58 15.08 -23.92 43.50
C PRO A 58 14.62 -24.82 42.35
N SER A 59 14.12 -26.02 42.68
CA SER A 59 13.63 -26.98 41.67
C SER A 59 12.35 -26.54 40.94
N CYS A 60 11.56 -25.67 41.56
CA CYS A 60 10.34 -25.06 41.02
C CYS A 60 10.17 -23.65 41.60
N ILE A 61 9.36 -22.80 40.96
CA ILE A 61 9.11 -21.43 41.40
C ILE A 61 7.59 -21.25 41.54
N PRO A 62 7.04 -21.30 42.77
CA PRO A 62 5.61 -21.29 42.98
C PRO A 62 4.98 -19.98 42.51
N ALA A 63 3.94 -20.08 41.68
CA ALA A 63 3.15 -18.95 41.19
C ALA A 63 1.68 -19.35 41.07
N ASN A 64 0.78 -18.42 41.38
CA ASN A 64 -0.64 -18.59 41.04
C ASN A 64 -0.86 -18.38 39.53
N ASN A 65 -2.05 -18.76 39.03
CA ASN A 65 -2.37 -18.69 37.59
C ASN A 65 -2.23 -17.26 37.02
N VAL A 66 -2.54 -16.23 37.82
CA VAL A 66 -2.45 -14.82 37.39
C VAL A 66 -0.99 -14.37 37.24
N ILE A 67 -0.15 -14.66 38.22
CA ILE A 67 1.28 -14.33 38.21
C ILE A 67 2.00 -15.13 37.12
N TRP A 68 1.63 -16.40 36.92
CA TRP A 68 2.16 -17.21 35.83
C TRP A 68 1.74 -16.65 34.46
N GLY A 69 0.46 -16.32 34.28
CA GLY A 69 -0.05 -15.68 33.07
C GLY A 69 0.66 -14.36 32.76
N LEU A 70 0.90 -13.53 33.78
CA LEU A 70 1.69 -12.30 33.67
C LEU A 70 3.13 -12.58 33.23
N THR A 71 3.77 -13.58 33.82
CA THR A 71 5.14 -13.98 33.49
C THR A 71 5.25 -14.45 32.04
N VAL A 72 4.30 -15.28 31.58
CA VAL A 72 4.23 -15.71 30.17
C VAL A 72 3.97 -14.52 29.25
N GLY A 73 3.05 -13.64 29.61
CA GLY A 73 2.66 -12.45 28.85
C GLY A 73 3.77 -11.40 28.71
N LEU A 74 4.65 -11.25 29.70
CA LEU A 74 5.74 -10.26 29.67
C LEU A 74 6.69 -10.42 28.47
N PHE A 75 6.78 -11.62 27.90
CA PHE A 75 7.49 -11.82 26.63
C PHE A 75 6.88 -10.99 25.49
N ALA A 76 5.54 -10.95 25.38
CA ALA A 76 4.85 -10.16 24.35
C ALA A 76 5.02 -8.65 24.57
N LEU A 77 5.02 -8.18 25.82
CA LEU A 77 5.36 -6.78 26.15
C LEU A 77 6.81 -6.44 25.79
N GLY A 78 7.73 -7.38 26.00
CA GLY A 78 9.11 -7.25 25.52
C GLY A 78 9.15 -7.11 24.00
N CYS A 79 8.44 -7.98 23.27
CA CYS A 79 8.36 -7.92 21.81
C CYS A 79 7.81 -6.58 21.30
N LEU A 80 6.80 -6.03 21.98
CA LEU A 80 6.26 -4.68 21.69
C LEU A 80 7.34 -3.61 21.81
N ALA A 81 8.06 -3.57 22.94
CA ALA A 81 9.14 -2.61 23.14
C ALA A 81 10.27 -2.80 22.10
N GLY A 82 10.64 -4.06 21.81
CA GLY A 82 11.64 -4.40 20.80
C GLY A 82 11.26 -3.95 19.39
N ALA A 83 10.00 -4.16 18.98
CA ALA A 83 9.51 -3.80 17.65
C ALA A 83 9.48 -2.27 17.42
N LEU A 84 9.17 -1.49 18.45
CA LEU A 84 9.20 -0.03 18.36
C LEU A 84 10.64 0.51 18.27
N LEU A 85 11.55 -0.06 19.05
CA LEU A 85 12.96 0.34 19.07
C LEU A 85 13.71 -0.07 17.79
N CYS A 86 13.38 -1.23 17.21
CA CYS A 86 14.17 -1.81 16.12
C CYS A 86 14.16 -0.97 14.85
N THR A 87 13.07 -0.25 14.55
CA THR A 87 12.99 0.57 13.33
C THR A 87 14.11 1.60 13.27
N ARG A 88 14.33 2.34 14.34
CA ARG A 88 15.43 3.32 14.41
C ARG A 88 16.79 2.67 14.42
N TYR A 89 16.96 1.60 15.18
CA TYR A 89 18.26 0.91 15.26
C TYR A 89 18.66 0.26 13.93
N ALA A 90 17.71 -0.32 13.20
CA ALA A 90 17.96 -0.96 11.89
C ALA A 90 18.34 0.06 10.82
N ASP A 91 17.83 1.29 10.89
CA ASP A 91 18.23 2.38 10.00
C ASP A 91 19.58 2.99 10.40
N MET A 92 19.89 3.02 11.71
CA MET A 92 21.16 3.55 12.23
C MET A 92 22.35 2.62 11.99
N TYR A 93 22.25 1.36 12.40
CA TYR A 93 23.37 0.41 12.46
C TYR A 93 23.40 -0.59 11.30
N GLY A 94 22.31 -0.70 10.55
CA GLY A 94 22.15 -1.73 9.51
C GLY A 94 21.35 -2.93 10.01
N ARG A 95 20.85 -3.74 9.07
CA ARG A 95 19.88 -4.80 9.33
C ARG A 95 20.59 -6.04 9.88
N ARG A 96 21.72 -6.43 9.28
CA ARG A 96 22.56 -7.53 9.75
C ARG A 96 23.11 -7.26 11.14
N ALA A 97 23.65 -6.05 11.38
CA ALA A 97 24.22 -5.69 12.68
C ALA A 97 23.18 -5.78 13.80
N VAL A 98 21.98 -5.25 13.59
CA VAL A 98 20.88 -5.32 14.57
C VAL A 98 20.44 -6.76 14.84
N LEU A 99 20.38 -7.63 13.83
CA LEU A 99 20.08 -9.05 14.03
C LEU A 99 21.15 -9.76 14.88
N MET A 100 22.43 -9.39 14.72
CA MET A 100 23.53 -9.93 15.55
C MET A 100 23.46 -9.41 16.99
N TYR A 101 23.33 -8.09 17.19
CA TYR A 101 23.28 -7.51 18.53
C TYR A 101 22.03 -7.91 19.31
N SER A 102 20.88 -8.04 18.65
CA SER A 102 19.68 -8.58 19.29
C SER A 102 19.86 -10.05 19.68
N GLY A 103 20.56 -10.85 18.87
CA GLY A 103 20.95 -12.22 19.25
C GLY A 103 21.81 -12.25 20.52
N LEU A 104 22.80 -11.37 20.64
CA LEU A 104 23.61 -11.25 21.87
C LEU A 104 22.78 -10.79 23.08
N ALA A 105 21.85 -9.86 22.89
CA ALA A 105 20.93 -9.43 23.95
C ALA A 105 20.01 -10.58 24.42
N ALA A 106 19.62 -11.50 23.52
CA ALA A 106 18.84 -12.69 23.88
C ALA A 106 19.60 -13.64 24.81
N VAL A 107 20.94 -13.67 24.73
CA VAL A 107 21.79 -14.47 25.64
C VAL A 107 21.66 -13.99 27.08
N ALA A 108 21.60 -12.67 27.30
CA ALA A 108 21.37 -12.12 28.63
C ALA A 108 20.02 -12.59 29.21
N GLY A 109 18.97 -12.60 28.40
CA GLY A 109 17.67 -13.18 28.78
C GLY A 109 17.76 -14.68 29.10
N ALA A 110 18.53 -15.44 28.32
CA ALA A 110 18.76 -16.86 28.52
C ALA A 110 19.50 -17.18 29.82
N VAL A 111 20.52 -16.37 30.17
CA VAL A 111 21.25 -16.50 31.44
C VAL A 111 20.32 -16.27 32.62
N LEU A 112 19.45 -15.25 32.54
CA LEU A 112 18.44 -14.99 33.58
C LEU A 112 17.44 -16.15 33.71
N TYR A 113 17.06 -16.81 32.61
CA TYR A 113 16.23 -18.01 32.67
C TYR A 113 16.92 -19.15 33.42
N GLY A 114 18.17 -19.45 33.08
CA GLY A 114 18.93 -20.53 33.72
C GLY A 114 19.14 -20.29 35.21
N ALA A 115 19.44 -19.05 35.58
CA ALA A 115 19.72 -18.62 36.95
C ALA A 115 18.48 -18.22 37.76
N ALA A 116 17.26 -18.32 37.20
CA ALA A 116 16.05 -17.83 37.85
C ALA A 116 15.80 -18.47 39.24
N VAL A 117 15.81 -17.66 40.30
CA VAL A 117 15.50 -18.10 41.67
C VAL A 117 14.11 -17.69 42.15
N ASN A 118 13.51 -16.69 41.52
CA ASN A 118 12.19 -16.16 41.87
C ASN A 118 11.43 -15.75 40.59
N ILE A 119 10.12 -15.50 40.73
CA ILE A 119 9.28 -15.09 39.60
C ILE A 119 9.73 -13.76 38.98
N PRO A 120 10.07 -12.70 39.74
CA PRO A 120 10.54 -11.44 39.15
C PRO A 120 11.77 -11.61 38.24
N MET A 121 12.72 -12.48 38.60
CA MET A 121 13.89 -12.77 37.78
C MET A 121 13.52 -13.53 36.50
N LEU A 122 12.61 -14.51 36.60
CA LEU A 122 12.07 -15.22 35.44
C LEU A 122 11.32 -14.26 34.49
N ALA A 123 10.53 -13.35 35.06
CA ALA A 123 9.78 -12.30 34.38
C ALA A 123 10.71 -11.26 33.72
N ALA A 124 11.82 -10.89 34.37
CA ALA A 124 12.83 -10.01 33.77
C ALA A 124 13.54 -10.68 32.58
N GLY A 125 13.87 -11.98 32.72
CA GLY A 125 14.39 -12.78 31.61
C GLY A 125 13.43 -12.85 30.43
N ARG A 126 12.12 -13.00 30.72
CA ARG A 126 11.03 -12.97 29.72
C ARG A 126 10.98 -11.66 28.96
N LEU A 127 11.03 -10.55 29.69
CA LEU A 127 10.98 -9.22 29.09
C LEU A 127 12.18 -8.98 28.19
N LEU A 128 13.41 -9.30 28.64
CA LEU A 128 14.63 -9.12 27.86
C LEU A 128 14.69 -10.03 26.63
N ALA A 129 14.34 -11.31 26.77
CA ALA A 129 14.19 -12.22 25.65
C ALA A 129 13.13 -11.70 24.66
N GLY A 130 12.02 -11.14 25.14
CA GLY A 130 11.00 -10.50 24.32
C GLY A 130 11.53 -9.29 23.54
N VAL A 131 12.24 -8.37 24.20
CA VAL A 131 12.85 -7.19 23.55
C VAL A 131 13.78 -7.61 22.42
N SER A 132 14.63 -8.61 22.67
CA SER A 132 15.54 -9.15 21.67
C SER A 132 14.78 -9.80 20.49
N ALA A 133 13.77 -10.62 20.77
CA ALA A 133 13.03 -11.38 19.76
C ALA A 133 12.12 -10.47 18.91
N GLY A 134 11.48 -9.47 19.50
CA GLY A 134 10.71 -8.46 18.77
C GLY A 134 11.58 -7.61 17.85
N CYS A 135 12.77 -7.22 18.32
CA CYS A 135 13.74 -6.49 17.51
C CYS A 135 14.27 -7.33 16.34
N ALA A 136 14.59 -8.60 16.61
CA ALA A 136 15.04 -9.53 15.59
C ALA A 136 13.96 -9.80 14.54
N ASN A 137 12.73 -10.12 14.95
CA ASN A 137 11.64 -10.47 14.03
C ASN A 137 11.25 -9.29 13.11
N GLY A 138 11.19 -8.06 13.63
CA GLY A 138 10.90 -6.87 12.82
C GLY A 138 12.02 -6.53 11.82
N THR A 139 13.28 -6.77 12.17
CA THR A 139 14.43 -6.50 11.29
C THR A 139 14.62 -7.62 10.25
N LEU A 140 14.33 -8.87 10.63
CA LEU A 140 14.52 -10.06 9.82
C LEU A 140 13.68 -10.04 8.55
N THR A 141 12.39 -9.71 8.66
CA THR A 141 11.48 -9.64 7.52
C THR A 141 11.98 -8.64 6.47
N ASN A 142 12.42 -7.46 6.92
CA ASN A 142 13.00 -6.44 6.06
C ASN A 142 14.33 -6.89 5.44
N TYR A 143 15.21 -7.51 6.24
CA TYR A 143 16.49 -8.02 5.76
C TYR A 143 16.31 -9.04 4.63
N VAL A 144 15.44 -10.04 4.83
CA VAL A 144 15.15 -11.06 3.82
C VAL A 144 14.57 -10.43 2.55
N ILE A 145 13.66 -9.45 2.66
CA ILE A 145 13.07 -8.79 1.50
C ILE A 145 14.13 -7.99 0.69
N GLU A 146 15.09 -7.37 1.37
CA GLU A 146 16.11 -6.51 0.75
C GLU A 146 17.25 -7.30 0.09
N ILE A 147 17.60 -8.49 0.60
CA ILE A 147 18.64 -9.33 -0.02
C ILE A 147 18.12 -10.23 -1.16
N THR A 148 16.80 -10.41 -1.24
CA THR A 148 16.18 -11.39 -2.15
C THR A 148 15.79 -10.80 -3.49
N THR A 149 15.91 -11.63 -4.54
CA THR A 149 15.44 -11.29 -5.89
C THR A 149 13.91 -11.16 -5.90
N PRO A 150 13.33 -10.31 -6.77
CA PRO A 150 11.88 -10.13 -6.86
C PRO A 150 11.09 -11.44 -7.08
N ARG A 151 11.66 -12.38 -7.87
CA ARG A 151 11.06 -13.70 -8.12
C ARG A 151 11.04 -14.60 -6.88
N ALA A 152 12.11 -14.58 -6.08
CA ALA A 152 12.25 -15.44 -4.90
C ALA A 152 11.72 -14.82 -3.61
N ARG A 153 11.41 -13.52 -3.62
CA ARG A 153 11.02 -12.74 -2.44
C ARG A 153 9.88 -13.40 -1.67
N ASN A 154 8.82 -13.82 -2.35
CA ASN A 154 7.67 -14.45 -1.69
C ASN A 154 8.06 -15.79 -1.05
N THR A 155 8.79 -16.65 -1.75
CA THR A 155 9.23 -17.95 -1.22
C THR A 155 10.11 -17.78 0.02
N LEU A 156 11.11 -16.89 -0.06
CA LEU A 156 12.07 -16.68 1.03
C LEU A 156 11.47 -15.88 2.19
N ALA A 157 10.59 -14.91 1.94
CA ALA A 157 9.86 -14.22 3.00
C ALA A 157 8.96 -15.18 3.77
N SER A 158 8.36 -16.15 3.08
CA SER A 158 7.47 -17.10 3.75
C SER A 158 8.24 -18.16 4.58
N MET A 159 9.54 -18.35 4.32
CA MET A 159 10.40 -19.17 5.19
C MET A 159 10.53 -18.61 6.62
N VAL A 160 10.38 -17.30 6.79
CA VAL A 160 10.40 -16.64 8.12
C VAL A 160 9.27 -17.21 8.99
N GLN A 161 8.04 -17.27 8.47
CA GLN A 161 6.91 -17.84 9.21
C GLN A 161 7.08 -19.35 9.43
N LEU A 162 7.58 -20.07 8.43
CA LEU A 162 7.87 -21.49 8.56
C LEU A 162 8.86 -21.77 9.69
N ALA A 163 9.89 -20.93 9.82
CA ALA A 163 10.88 -21.01 10.89
C ALA A 163 10.27 -20.74 12.27
N VAL A 164 9.30 -19.81 12.39
CA VAL A 164 8.54 -19.63 13.65
C VAL A 164 7.78 -20.91 14.01
N SER A 165 7.03 -21.48 13.07
CA SER A 165 6.27 -22.73 13.30
C SER A 165 7.20 -23.90 13.66
N ALA A 166 8.34 -24.02 12.99
CA ALA A 166 9.36 -25.02 13.30
C ALA A 166 9.97 -24.81 14.71
N GLY A 167 10.22 -23.57 15.11
CA GLY A 167 10.69 -23.24 16.46
C GLY A 167 9.72 -23.68 17.56
N ILE A 168 8.42 -23.47 17.35
CA ILE A 168 7.38 -23.92 18.29
C ILE A 168 7.37 -25.46 18.37
N ALA A 169 7.45 -26.14 17.23
CA ALA A 169 7.48 -27.61 17.18
C ALA A 169 8.74 -28.20 17.85
N LEU A 170 9.92 -27.61 17.60
CA LEU A 170 11.17 -28.04 18.23
C LEU A 170 11.15 -27.81 19.74
N ALA A 171 10.65 -26.67 20.21
CA ALA A 171 10.56 -26.37 21.63
C ALA A 171 9.59 -27.32 22.37
N THR A 172 8.43 -27.57 21.78
CA THR A 172 7.44 -28.49 22.37
C THR A 172 7.94 -29.94 22.35
N ALA A 173 8.62 -30.38 21.27
CA ALA A 173 9.24 -31.69 21.22
C ALA A 173 10.36 -31.85 22.27
N ALA A 174 11.26 -30.87 22.39
CA ALA A 174 12.33 -30.87 23.39
C ALA A 174 11.78 -30.86 24.82
N SER A 175 10.61 -30.26 25.03
CA SER A 175 9.95 -30.22 26.34
C SER A 175 9.56 -31.61 26.85
N LEU A 176 9.32 -32.62 25.99
CA LEU A 176 9.00 -33.98 26.44
C LEU A 176 10.11 -34.60 27.29
N GLY A 177 11.37 -34.31 26.98
CA GLY A 177 12.53 -34.80 27.72
C GLY A 177 13.05 -33.86 28.80
N LEU A 178 12.93 -32.54 28.55
CA LEU A 178 13.58 -31.50 29.37
C LEU A 178 12.66 -30.83 30.40
N THR A 179 11.41 -31.29 30.58
CA THR A 179 10.49 -30.68 31.56
C THR A 179 10.85 -30.99 33.03
N LYS A 180 11.63 -32.06 33.29
CA LYS A 180 11.98 -32.50 34.65
C LYS A 180 12.92 -31.49 35.35
N PRO A 181 12.81 -31.26 36.67
CA PRO A 181 13.84 -30.49 37.40
C PRO A 181 15.19 -31.24 37.41
N PRO A 182 16.35 -30.56 37.22
CA PRO A 182 16.56 -29.15 36.89
C PRO A 182 16.56 -28.84 35.36
N LEU A 183 16.31 -29.84 34.51
CA LEU A 183 16.41 -29.74 33.03
C LEU A 183 15.50 -28.67 32.41
N TRP A 184 14.40 -28.26 33.06
CA TRP A 184 13.55 -27.17 32.55
C TRP A 184 14.33 -25.85 32.42
N ARG A 185 15.37 -25.66 33.25
CA ARG A 185 16.28 -24.50 33.16
C ARG A 185 17.10 -24.55 31.87
N VAL A 186 17.54 -25.73 31.47
CA VAL A 186 18.26 -25.95 30.20
C VAL A 186 17.34 -25.65 29.03
N LEU A 187 16.09 -26.14 29.08
CA LEU A 187 15.08 -25.87 28.05
C LEU A 187 14.87 -24.35 27.83
N PHE A 188 14.73 -23.58 28.90
CA PHE A 188 14.56 -22.12 28.78
C PHE A 188 15.84 -21.42 28.33
N SER A 189 17.00 -21.86 28.83
CA SER A 189 18.30 -21.29 28.48
C SER A 189 18.73 -21.60 27.04
N MET A 190 18.14 -22.61 26.40
CA MET A 190 18.49 -23.01 25.02
C MET A 190 18.23 -21.90 23.99
N THR A 191 17.34 -20.94 24.29
CA THR A 191 17.16 -19.73 23.47
C THR A 191 18.46 -18.94 23.29
N GLY A 192 19.35 -18.94 24.31
CA GLY A 192 20.65 -18.29 24.23
C GLY A 192 21.60 -19.01 23.27
N ALA A 193 21.58 -20.34 23.28
CA ALA A 193 22.37 -21.14 22.35
C ALA A 193 21.91 -20.94 20.89
N ILE A 194 20.59 -20.93 20.64
CA ILE A 194 20.03 -20.63 19.32
C ILE A 194 20.39 -19.20 18.88
N ALA A 195 20.35 -18.22 19.80
CA ALA A 195 20.69 -16.84 19.51
C ALA A 195 22.19 -16.61 19.24
N LEU A 196 23.08 -17.32 19.95
CA LEU A 196 24.51 -17.32 19.67
C LEU A 196 24.81 -17.93 18.30
N ALA A 197 24.18 -19.07 17.98
CA ALA A 197 24.31 -19.69 16.67
C ALA A 197 23.81 -18.75 15.55
N ASN A 198 22.69 -18.05 15.76
CA ASN A 198 22.18 -17.05 14.81
C ASN A 198 23.19 -15.92 14.62
N SER A 199 23.76 -15.39 15.70
CA SER A 199 24.74 -14.30 15.65
C SER A 199 26.02 -14.74 14.93
N ALA A 200 26.49 -15.97 15.15
CA ALA A 200 27.66 -16.54 14.49
C ALA A 200 27.42 -16.78 12.98
N LEU A 201 26.27 -17.33 12.60
CA LEU A 201 25.90 -17.58 11.19
C LEU A 201 25.68 -16.29 10.39
N LEU A 202 25.35 -15.19 11.06
CA LEU A 202 25.23 -13.87 10.43
C LEU A 202 26.58 -13.19 10.19
N VAL A 203 27.69 -13.61 10.80
CA VAL A 203 29.03 -13.05 10.56
C VAL A 203 29.46 -13.11 9.08
N PRO A 204 29.32 -14.24 8.36
CA PRO A 204 29.67 -14.30 6.94
C PRO A 204 28.65 -13.65 6.00
N CYS A 205 27.46 -13.29 6.46
CA CYS A 205 26.39 -12.73 5.63
C CYS A 205 26.71 -11.29 5.20
N VAL A 206 26.15 -10.81 4.08
CA VAL A 206 26.30 -9.40 3.69
C VAL A 206 25.27 -8.51 4.39
N GLU A 207 25.58 -7.24 4.56
CA GLU A 207 24.57 -6.24 4.94
C GLU A 207 23.63 -5.95 3.75
N SER A 208 22.46 -5.40 4.03
CA SER A 208 21.49 -5.03 2.99
C SER A 208 22.09 -4.05 1.97
N PRO A 209 22.06 -4.39 0.65
CA PRO A 209 22.51 -3.48 -0.40
C PRO A 209 21.72 -2.17 -0.43
N LYS A 210 20.42 -2.23 -0.11
CA LYS A 210 19.57 -1.03 -0.02
C LYS A 210 20.04 -0.11 1.10
N TRP A 211 20.34 -0.66 2.27
CA TRP A 211 20.84 0.12 3.41
C TRP A 211 22.20 0.78 3.10
N LEU A 212 23.12 0.03 2.50
CA LEU A 212 24.45 0.53 2.11
C LEU A 212 24.34 1.70 1.12
N ALA A 213 23.48 1.56 0.10
CA ALA A 213 23.22 2.63 -0.86
C ALA A 213 22.58 3.86 -0.20
N ALA A 214 21.64 3.68 0.73
CA ALA A 214 21.04 4.77 1.51
C ALA A 214 22.03 5.49 2.44
N ARG A 215 23.17 4.87 2.76
CA ARG A 215 24.28 5.49 3.50
C ARG A 215 25.32 6.15 2.60
N GLY A 216 25.11 6.15 1.28
CA GLY A 216 26.07 6.66 0.30
C GLY A 216 27.27 5.74 0.04
N ARG A 217 27.28 4.52 0.60
CA ARG A 217 28.35 3.53 0.43
C ARG A 217 28.08 2.69 -0.83
N LEU A 218 28.15 3.34 -2.00
CA LEU A 218 27.75 2.75 -3.27
C LEU A 218 28.63 1.55 -3.69
N ASP A 219 29.95 1.64 -3.51
CA ASP A 219 30.87 0.56 -3.90
C ASP A 219 30.61 -0.71 -3.10
N GLU A 220 30.39 -0.58 -1.79
CA GLU A 220 30.05 -1.70 -0.92
C GLU A 220 28.66 -2.27 -1.23
N ALA A 221 27.70 -1.40 -1.57
CA ALA A 221 26.36 -1.83 -1.98
C ALA A 221 26.42 -2.66 -3.27
N GLN A 222 27.23 -2.25 -4.24
CA GLN A 222 27.45 -3.00 -5.48
C GLN A 222 28.17 -4.32 -5.21
N ALA A 223 29.22 -4.32 -4.38
CA ALA A 223 29.93 -5.55 -4.00
C ALA A 223 29.02 -6.54 -3.25
N ALA A 224 28.19 -6.06 -2.32
CA ALA A 224 27.23 -6.87 -1.59
C ALA A 224 26.17 -7.47 -2.53
N LEU A 225 25.64 -6.67 -3.47
CA LEU A 225 24.67 -7.13 -4.46
C LEU A 225 25.30 -8.17 -5.41
N GLN A 226 26.50 -7.91 -5.92
CA GLN A 226 27.22 -8.86 -6.77
C GLN A 226 27.46 -10.18 -6.03
N ARG A 227 27.86 -10.14 -4.75
CA ARG A 227 28.05 -11.35 -3.94
C ARG A 227 26.74 -12.13 -3.73
N LEU A 228 25.60 -11.44 -3.57
CA LEU A 228 24.28 -12.08 -3.49
C LEU A 228 23.85 -12.73 -4.83
N ARG A 229 24.20 -12.12 -5.96
CA ARG A 229 23.81 -12.58 -7.30
C ARG A 229 24.84 -13.52 -7.95
N GLY A 230 26.04 -13.65 -7.39
CA GLY A 230 27.10 -14.54 -7.88
C GLY A 230 27.71 -14.03 -9.19
N ALA A 231 27.65 -14.84 -10.25
CA ALA A 231 28.21 -14.50 -11.57
C ALA A 231 27.22 -13.77 -12.50
N ALA A 232 26.07 -13.32 -11.99
CA ALA A 232 25.09 -12.59 -12.80
C ALA A 232 25.46 -11.12 -12.98
N ASP A 233 24.98 -10.50 -14.07
CA ASP A 233 25.09 -9.06 -14.24
C ASP A 233 24.05 -8.36 -13.37
N CYS A 234 24.53 -7.54 -12.42
CA CYS A 234 23.69 -6.79 -11.48
C CYS A 234 23.64 -5.28 -11.78
N THR A 235 24.23 -4.81 -12.89
CA THR A 235 24.39 -3.38 -13.19
C THR A 235 23.04 -2.65 -13.26
N GLU A 236 22.06 -3.24 -13.95
CA GLU A 236 20.70 -2.67 -14.07
C GLU A 236 19.94 -2.70 -12.74
N GLU A 237 20.07 -3.78 -11.96
CA GLU A 237 19.44 -3.88 -10.64
C GLU A 237 20.05 -2.87 -9.65
N PHE A 238 21.37 -2.69 -9.71
CA PHE A 238 22.07 -1.70 -8.90
C PHE A 238 21.66 -0.28 -9.28
N ARG A 239 21.60 0.05 -10.58
CA ARG A 239 21.12 1.34 -11.07
C ARG A 239 19.70 1.63 -10.56
N ALA A 240 18.79 0.68 -10.73
CA ALA A 240 17.41 0.81 -10.26
C ALA A 240 17.34 1.00 -8.73
N LEU A 241 18.17 0.30 -7.97
CA LEU A 241 18.24 0.44 -6.51
C LEU A 241 18.74 1.84 -6.10
N VAL A 242 19.78 2.37 -6.76
CA VAL A 242 20.30 3.72 -6.49
C VAL A 242 19.29 4.80 -6.86
N GLU A 243 18.58 4.64 -7.99
CA GLU A 243 17.49 5.54 -8.37
C GLU A 243 16.35 5.54 -7.35
N CYS A 244 15.94 4.36 -6.87
CA CYS A 244 14.95 4.25 -5.80
C CYS A 244 15.40 4.96 -4.51
N VAL A 245 16.65 4.76 -4.09
CA VAL A 245 17.20 5.41 -2.88
C VAL A 245 17.30 6.92 -3.06
N ARG A 246 17.72 7.41 -4.22
CA ARG A 246 17.75 8.85 -4.52
C ARG A 246 16.36 9.47 -4.48
N ALA A 247 15.36 8.77 -5.00
CA ALA A 247 13.97 9.19 -4.91
C ALA A 247 13.45 9.20 -3.46
N GLU A 248 13.89 8.26 -2.61
CA GLU A 248 13.57 8.24 -1.16
C GLU A 248 14.30 9.35 -0.36
N MET A 249 15.44 9.85 -0.85
CA MET A 249 16.24 10.91 -0.21
C MET A 249 15.83 12.33 -0.61
N ASP A 250 14.97 12.49 -1.62
CA ASP A 250 14.47 13.79 -2.05
C ASP A 250 13.71 14.47 -0.88
N PRO A 251 14.01 15.73 -0.49
CA PRO A 251 13.34 16.42 0.61
C PRO A 251 11.81 16.49 0.50
N SER A 252 11.29 16.33 -0.72
CA SER A 252 9.86 16.24 -1.02
C SER A 252 9.23 14.88 -0.68
N ALA A 253 10.02 13.80 -0.59
CA ALA A 253 9.61 12.42 -0.36
C ALA A 253 10.11 11.91 1.01
N ARG A 254 9.66 12.54 2.11
CA ARG A 254 10.04 12.10 3.47
C ARG A 254 9.70 10.62 3.73
N ALA A 255 10.70 9.83 4.10
CA ALA A 255 10.50 8.55 4.78
C ALA A 255 9.60 8.76 6.00
N ALA A 256 8.46 8.09 6.04
CA ALA A 256 7.44 8.35 7.05
C ALA A 256 7.88 7.74 8.38
N SER A 257 8.19 8.56 9.38
CA SER A 257 8.47 8.05 10.71
C SER A 257 7.21 7.42 11.32
N VAL A 258 7.36 6.50 12.27
CA VAL A 258 6.24 5.91 13.03
C VAL A 258 5.32 7.00 13.61
N VAL A 259 5.90 8.12 14.07
CA VAL A 259 5.16 9.26 14.62
C VAL A 259 4.37 9.99 13.53
N ASP A 260 4.93 10.13 12.34
CA ASP A 260 4.25 10.80 11.21
C ASP A 260 3.10 9.94 10.67
N VAL A 261 3.26 8.62 10.65
CA VAL A 261 2.20 7.66 10.29
C VAL A 261 1.06 7.72 11.31
N LEU A 262 1.36 7.69 12.61
CA LEU A 262 0.35 7.78 13.68
C LEU A 262 -0.39 9.12 13.69
N ARG A 263 0.33 10.22 13.45
CA ARG A 263 -0.27 11.57 13.38
C ARG A 263 -0.95 11.86 12.04
N GLY A 264 -0.90 10.92 11.09
CA GLY A 264 -1.50 11.07 9.76
C GLY A 264 -0.90 12.22 8.96
N ARG A 265 0.40 12.51 9.14
CA ARG A 265 1.13 13.61 8.46
C ARG A 265 1.77 13.18 7.14
N THR A 266 1.33 12.06 6.57
CA THR A 266 1.87 11.49 5.33
C THR A 266 1.22 12.15 4.10
N PRO A 267 1.97 12.41 3.01
CA PRO A 267 1.47 13.11 1.82
C PRO A 267 0.19 12.50 1.21
N ASP A 268 0.09 11.16 1.23
CA ASP A 268 -0.99 10.40 0.58
C ASP A 268 -2.10 9.93 1.55
N ASN A 269 -2.14 10.40 2.80
CA ASN A 269 -3.08 9.95 3.83
C ASN A 269 -3.21 8.40 3.90
N LEU A 270 -2.17 7.71 4.38
CA LEU A 270 -2.08 6.23 4.46
C LEU A 270 -3.01 5.56 5.49
N ARG A 271 -4.01 6.29 6.01
CA ARG A 271 -4.87 5.87 7.13
C ARG A 271 -5.59 4.54 6.85
N HIS A 272 -6.07 4.35 5.62
CA HIS A 272 -6.75 3.11 5.26
C HIS A 272 -5.81 1.90 5.21
N GLN A 273 -4.59 2.05 4.69
CA GLN A 273 -3.62 0.94 4.64
C GLN A 273 -3.13 0.55 6.05
N LEU A 274 -2.93 1.55 6.92
CA LEU A 274 -2.65 1.33 8.33
C LEU A 274 -3.83 0.61 9.01
N ALA A 275 -5.06 1.08 8.79
CA ALA A 275 -6.26 0.47 9.36
C ALA A 275 -6.43 -0.99 8.92
N THR A 276 -6.21 -1.32 7.65
CA THR A 276 -6.27 -2.70 7.15
C THR A 276 -5.17 -3.58 7.76
N SER A 277 -3.94 -3.05 7.88
CA SER A 277 -2.82 -3.77 8.49
C SER A 277 -3.06 -4.05 9.98
N VAL A 278 -3.58 -3.05 10.72
CA VAL A 278 -3.96 -3.19 12.13
C VAL A 278 -5.11 -4.18 12.27
N ALA A 279 -6.15 -4.08 11.43
CA ALA A 279 -7.28 -5.01 11.45
C ALA A 279 -6.85 -6.47 11.22
N GLY A 280 -5.86 -6.70 10.34
CA GLY A 280 -5.25 -8.02 10.14
C GLY A 280 -4.60 -8.58 11.42
N MET A 281 -3.83 -7.75 12.13
CA MET A 281 -3.18 -8.15 13.39
C MET A 281 -4.19 -8.36 14.54
N VAL A 282 -5.22 -7.52 14.59
CA VAL A 282 -6.34 -7.68 15.54
C VAL A 282 -7.06 -9.00 15.28
N ALA A 283 -7.39 -9.29 14.03
CA ALA A 283 -8.04 -10.53 13.64
C ALA A 283 -7.18 -11.77 13.97
N GLN A 284 -5.86 -11.68 13.73
CA GLN A 284 -4.93 -12.75 14.11
C GLN A 284 -4.98 -13.06 15.60
N GLN A 285 -4.91 -12.05 16.46
CA GLN A 285 -4.83 -12.27 17.91
C GLN A 285 -6.17 -12.61 18.55
N LEU A 286 -7.24 -11.95 18.13
CA LEU A 286 -8.60 -12.22 18.61
C LEU A 286 -9.18 -13.54 18.09
N SER A 287 -8.50 -14.22 17.17
CA SER A 287 -8.85 -15.58 16.77
C SER A 287 -8.89 -16.56 17.96
N GLY A 288 -8.13 -16.28 19.02
CA GLY A 288 -7.97 -17.16 20.19
C GLY A 288 -6.72 -18.05 20.13
N ILE A 289 -5.89 -17.94 19.09
CA ILE A 289 -4.72 -18.79 18.90
C ILE A 289 -3.73 -18.75 20.07
N SER A 290 -3.51 -17.58 20.68
CA SER A 290 -2.57 -17.44 21.79
C SER A 290 -3.01 -18.28 22.99
N GLY A 291 -4.32 -18.34 23.24
CA GLY A 291 -4.89 -19.21 24.26
C GLY A 291 -4.68 -20.69 23.95
N VAL A 292 -4.96 -21.11 22.72
CA VAL A 292 -4.76 -22.50 22.27
C VAL A 292 -3.28 -22.90 22.35
N VAL A 293 -2.35 -22.06 21.89
CA VAL A 293 -0.92 -22.40 21.85
C VAL A 293 -0.28 -22.41 23.25
N PHE A 294 -0.65 -21.47 24.13
CA PHE A 294 -0.08 -21.39 25.47
C PHE A 294 -0.65 -22.42 26.44
N PHE A 295 -1.91 -22.84 26.24
CA PHE A 295 -2.65 -23.67 27.20
C PHE A 295 -3.21 -24.96 26.58
N SER A 296 -2.74 -25.38 25.40
CA SER A 296 -3.20 -26.63 24.74
C SER A 296 -3.01 -27.87 25.60
N THR A 297 -1.93 -27.94 26.38
CA THR A 297 -1.67 -29.07 27.28
C THR A 297 -2.77 -29.19 28.32
N SER A 298 -3.12 -28.09 29.00
CA SER A 298 -4.22 -28.04 29.97
C SER A 298 -5.58 -28.36 29.34
N LEU A 299 -5.79 -27.93 28.08
CA LEU A 299 -7.01 -28.27 27.33
C LEU A 299 -7.11 -29.78 27.06
N PHE A 300 -6.00 -30.42 26.67
CA PHE A 300 -5.96 -31.86 26.43
C PHE A 300 -6.02 -32.67 27.73
N GLU A 301 -5.40 -32.20 28.81
CA GLU A 301 -5.48 -32.83 30.14
C GLU A 301 -6.91 -32.83 30.70
N SER A 302 -7.72 -31.83 30.36
CA SER A 302 -9.13 -31.80 30.73
C SER A 302 -9.97 -32.82 29.94
N ALA A 303 -9.51 -33.22 28.75
CA ALA A 303 -10.22 -34.12 27.84
C ALA A 303 -9.71 -35.57 27.90
N VAL A 304 -8.53 -35.82 28.43
CA VAL A 304 -7.93 -37.15 28.54
C VAL A 304 -7.88 -37.55 30.02
N PRO A 305 -8.30 -38.77 30.41
CA PRO A 305 -8.23 -39.19 31.79
C PRO A 305 -6.80 -39.07 32.34
N PRO A 306 -6.63 -38.52 33.57
CA PRO A 306 -5.31 -38.32 34.15
C PRO A 306 -4.59 -39.66 34.32
N PRO A 307 -3.26 -39.71 34.13
CA PRO A 307 -2.50 -40.93 34.36
C PRO A 307 -2.59 -41.32 35.85
N ALA A 308 -2.91 -42.59 36.12
CA ALA A 308 -3.02 -43.14 37.48
C ALA A 308 -1.69 -43.10 38.27
N VAL A 309 -0.54 -42.99 37.59
CA VAL A 309 0.80 -42.96 38.17
C VAL A 309 1.70 -42.01 37.37
N TYR A 310 2.41 -41.10 38.07
CA TYR A 310 3.43 -40.22 37.48
C TYR A 310 4.69 -41.04 37.14
N SER A 311 4.69 -41.71 35.99
CA SER A 311 5.72 -42.70 35.60
C SER A 311 6.94 -42.10 34.89
N GLY A 312 7.05 -40.76 34.81
CA GLY A 312 8.17 -40.10 34.13
C GLY A 312 8.21 -40.29 32.60
N ARG A 313 7.20 -40.96 32.02
CA ARG A 313 6.89 -41.03 30.58
C ARG A 313 6.02 -39.84 30.16
N PRO A 314 6.17 -39.32 28.93
CA PRO A 314 5.32 -38.23 28.45
C PRO A 314 3.85 -38.64 28.44
N THR A 315 2.97 -37.76 28.94
CA THR A 315 1.53 -38.03 28.97
C THR A 315 0.93 -37.96 27.56
N VAL A 316 -0.22 -38.61 27.35
CA VAL A 316 -0.94 -38.54 26.07
C VAL A 316 -1.24 -37.07 25.70
N ALA A 317 -1.61 -36.23 26.67
CA ALA A 317 -1.83 -34.80 26.47
C ALA A 317 -0.56 -34.07 26.00
N GLN A 318 0.61 -34.40 26.54
CA GLN A 318 1.88 -33.84 26.09
C GLN A 318 2.23 -34.30 24.67
N MET A 319 1.98 -35.56 24.32
CA MET A 319 2.16 -36.07 22.95
C MET A 319 1.21 -35.37 21.96
N LEU A 320 -0.05 -35.15 22.35
CA LEU A 320 -1.02 -34.40 21.55
C LEU A 320 -0.58 -32.95 21.33
N ALA A 321 -0.02 -32.29 22.34
CA ALA A 321 0.52 -30.93 22.21
C ALA A 321 1.71 -30.86 21.22
N VAL A 322 2.59 -31.86 21.22
CA VAL A 322 3.68 -31.97 20.22
C VAL A 322 3.12 -32.26 18.83
N GLY A 323 2.16 -33.17 18.72
CA GLY A 323 1.46 -33.44 17.46
C GLY A 323 0.78 -32.19 16.89
N LEU A 324 0.14 -31.39 17.75
CA LEU A 324 -0.47 -30.13 17.38
C LEU A 324 0.58 -29.17 16.81
N ALA A 325 1.69 -28.95 17.53
CA ALA A 325 2.77 -28.07 17.07
C ALA A 325 3.39 -28.54 15.74
N ALA A 326 3.61 -29.86 15.59
CA ALA A 326 4.13 -30.45 14.35
C ALA A 326 3.17 -30.26 13.16
N SER A 327 1.87 -30.45 13.38
CA SER A 327 0.84 -30.21 12.33
C SER A 327 0.86 -28.77 11.82
N GLY A 328 1.33 -27.83 12.65
CA GLY A 328 1.46 -26.43 12.28
C GLY A 328 2.53 -26.15 11.23
N VAL A 329 3.63 -26.89 11.26
CA VAL A 329 4.70 -26.78 10.25
C VAL A 329 4.15 -27.17 8.87
N ALA A 330 3.45 -28.31 8.79
CA ALA A 330 2.81 -28.77 7.56
C ALA A 330 1.72 -27.79 7.07
N SER A 331 0.94 -27.25 8.00
CA SER A 331 -0.14 -26.29 7.68
C SER A 331 0.39 -24.95 7.17
N THR A 332 1.53 -24.50 7.70
CA THR A 332 2.20 -23.27 7.21
C THR A 332 2.66 -23.47 5.76
N LEU A 333 3.29 -24.62 5.44
CA LEU A 333 3.67 -24.98 4.07
C LEU A 333 2.47 -25.03 3.12
N GLY A 334 1.40 -25.72 3.52
CA GLY A 334 0.17 -25.82 2.72
C GLY A 334 -0.51 -24.46 2.52
N GLY A 335 -0.59 -23.64 3.58
CA GLY A 335 -1.16 -22.30 3.55
C GLY A 335 -0.46 -21.36 2.58
N MET A 336 0.88 -21.38 2.56
CA MET A 336 1.67 -20.59 1.61
C MET A 336 1.40 -20.99 0.16
N ALA A 337 1.33 -22.29 -0.12
CA ALA A 337 0.98 -22.78 -1.45
C ALA A 337 -0.46 -22.39 -1.85
N LEU A 338 -1.38 -22.43 -0.89
CA LEU A 338 -2.78 -22.10 -1.10
C LEU A 338 -3.01 -20.58 -1.28
N ALA A 339 -2.25 -19.74 -0.58
CA ALA A 339 -2.30 -18.28 -0.70
C ALA A 339 -1.94 -17.81 -2.12
N GLY A 340 -1.00 -18.50 -2.77
CA GLY A 340 -0.67 -18.27 -4.17
C GLY A 340 -1.85 -18.61 -5.12
N ARG A 341 -2.68 -19.60 -4.77
CA ARG A 341 -3.80 -20.06 -5.61
C ARG A 341 -5.09 -19.28 -5.36
N LEU A 342 -5.58 -19.25 -4.12
CA LEU A 342 -6.88 -18.68 -3.74
C LEU A 342 -6.90 -17.15 -3.57
N GLY A 343 -5.72 -16.53 -3.41
CA GLY A 343 -5.63 -15.12 -3.03
C GLY A 343 -5.64 -14.92 -1.51
N ARG A 344 -5.18 -13.75 -1.05
CA ARG A 344 -4.94 -13.47 0.37
C ARG A 344 -6.26 -13.23 1.09
N ARG A 345 -7.15 -12.47 0.47
CA ARG A 345 -8.45 -12.10 1.05
C ARG A 345 -9.34 -13.34 1.24
N THR A 346 -9.45 -14.16 0.20
CA THR A 346 -10.26 -15.38 0.25
C THR A 346 -9.76 -16.33 1.33
N LEU A 347 -8.44 -16.51 1.43
CA LEU A 347 -7.83 -17.41 2.41
C LEU A 347 -7.99 -16.91 3.86
N MET A 348 -7.84 -15.61 4.12
CA MET A 348 -8.12 -15.06 5.45
C MET A 348 -9.59 -15.23 5.85
N LEU A 349 -10.52 -14.96 4.95
CA LEU A 349 -11.96 -15.07 5.22
C LEU A 349 -12.40 -16.52 5.43
N SER A 350 -11.96 -17.45 4.57
CA SER A 350 -12.29 -18.86 4.72
C SER A 350 -11.70 -19.44 6.01
N SER A 351 -10.52 -18.98 6.42
CA SER A 351 -9.89 -19.42 7.67
C SER A 351 -10.62 -18.90 8.91
N HIS A 352 -11.04 -17.63 8.95
CA HIS A 352 -11.85 -17.17 10.09
C HIS A 352 -13.23 -17.84 10.16
N ALA A 353 -13.83 -18.14 9.01
CA ALA A 353 -15.06 -18.94 8.97
C ALA A 353 -14.84 -20.36 9.52
N SER A 354 -13.75 -21.04 9.13
CA SER A 354 -13.44 -22.37 9.65
C SER A 354 -13.09 -22.34 11.14
N LEU A 355 -12.39 -21.31 11.63
CA LEU A 355 -12.12 -21.12 13.06
C LEU A 355 -13.40 -20.95 13.87
N ALA A 356 -14.39 -20.21 13.34
CA ALA A 356 -15.69 -20.07 13.99
C ALA A 356 -16.43 -21.41 14.09
N VAL A 357 -16.49 -22.17 12.98
CA VAL A 357 -17.12 -23.50 12.96
C VAL A 357 -16.41 -24.47 13.92
N CYS A 358 -15.08 -24.52 13.89
CA CYS A 358 -14.31 -25.36 14.80
C CYS A 358 -14.54 -24.97 16.26
N SER A 359 -14.63 -23.69 16.57
CA SER A 359 -14.88 -23.21 17.94
C SER A 359 -16.25 -23.69 18.47
N VAL A 360 -17.30 -23.66 17.64
CA VAL A 360 -18.61 -24.21 18.00
C VAL A 360 -18.53 -25.73 18.22
N LEU A 361 -17.81 -26.46 17.37
CA LEU A 361 -17.67 -27.91 17.51
C LEU A 361 -16.81 -28.30 18.73
N ILE A 362 -15.81 -27.50 19.10
CA ILE A 362 -15.05 -27.67 20.34
C ILE A 362 -15.96 -27.45 21.56
N PHE A 363 -16.83 -26.42 21.53
CA PHE A 363 -17.83 -26.22 22.57
C PHE A 363 -18.77 -27.42 22.72
N VAL A 364 -19.30 -27.96 21.62
CA VAL A 364 -20.16 -29.16 21.64
C VAL A 364 -19.38 -30.35 22.21
N GLY A 365 -18.15 -30.58 21.73
CA GLY A 365 -17.31 -31.69 22.17
C GLY A 365 -16.97 -31.64 23.67
N THR A 366 -16.69 -30.45 24.20
CA THR A 366 -16.36 -30.27 25.62
C THR A 366 -17.60 -30.35 26.52
N THR A 367 -18.73 -29.77 26.10
CA THR A 367 -19.97 -29.75 26.90
C THR A 367 -20.62 -31.14 26.98
N TRP A 368 -20.60 -31.89 25.86
CA TRP A 368 -21.19 -33.22 25.77
C TRP A 368 -20.17 -34.32 26.08
N ARG A 369 -18.96 -33.96 26.55
CA ARG A 369 -17.85 -34.87 26.88
C ARG A 369 -17.46 -35.84 25.75
N ILE A 370 -17.61 -35.40 24.50
CA ILE A 370 -17.12 -36.10 23.31
C ILE A 370 -15.66 -35.69 23.08
N ASN A 371 -14.76 -36.21 23.93
CA ASN A 371 -13.36 -35.77 24.00
C ASN A 371 -12.61 -35.92 22.66
N GLY A 372 -12.88 -36.98 21.89
CA GLY A 372 -12.27 -37.18 20.58
C GLY A 372 -12.62 -36.09 19.56
N LEU A 373 -13.86 -35.59 19.59
CA LEU A 373 -14.30 -34.49 18.74
C LEU A 373 -13.60 -33.18 19.13
N ALA A 374 -13.53 -32.88 20.43
CA ALA A 374 -12.87 -31.68 20.92
C ALA A 374 -11.38 -31.66 20.51
N ILE A 375 -10.67 -32.77 20.71
CA ILE A 375 -9.25 -32.88 20.32
C ILE A 375 -9.10 -32.71 18.80
N ALA A 376 -9.86 -33.45 18.00
CA ALA A 376 -9.78 -33.36 16.53
C ALA A 376 -10.04 -31.92 16.02
N MET A 377 -11.03 -31.24 16.58
CA MET A 377 -11.36 -29.87 16.18
C MET A 377 -10.32 -28.85 16.62
N VAL A 378 -9.60 -29.07 17.73
CA VAL A 378 -8.45 -28.22 18.11
C VAL A 378 -7.33 -28.33 17.07
N PHE A 379 -7.06 -29.51 16.52
CA PHE A 379 -6.12 -29.69 15.42
C PHE A 379 -6.59 -28.95 14.16
N VAL A 380 -7.85 -29.13 13.76
CA VAL A 380 -8.41 -28.43 12.59
C VAL A 380 -8.38 -26.90 12.78
N PHE A 381 -8.69 -26.43 13.98
CA PHE A 381 -8.59 -25.01 14.35
C PHE A 381 -7.15 -24.49 14.18
N TYR A 382 -6.17 -25.21 14.72
CA TYR A 382 -4.76 -24.80 14.65
C TYR A 382 -4.23 -24.79 13.20
N THR A 383 -4.55 -25.82 12.43
CA THR A 383 -4.14 -25.93 11.02
C THR A 383 -4.80 -24.85 10.16
N ALA A 384 -6.09 -24.56 10.35
CA ALA A 384 -6.79 -23.47 9.67
C ALA A 384 -6.19 -22.10 10.00
N PHE A 385 -5.84 -21.85 11.27
CA PHE A 385 -5.19 -20.62 11.67
C PHE A 385 -3.84 -20.43 10.94
N LEU A 386 -2.98 -21.45 10.94
CA LEU A 386 -1.66 -21.37 10.33
C LEU A 386 -1.70 -21.32 8.80
N ALA A 387 -2.79 -21.79 8.19
CA ALA A 387 -2.97 -21.70 6.75
C ALA A 387 -3.22 -20.25 6.27
N GLY A 388 -3.89 -19.42 7.07
CA GLY A 388 -4.27 -18.05 6.68
C GLY A 388 -3.87 -16.96 7.69
N PRO A 389 -4.60 -16.79 8.80
CA PRO A 389 -4.39 -15.72 9.77
C PRO A 389 -3.00 -15.69 10.41
N GLY A 390 -2.27 -16.81 10.43
CA GLY A 390 -0.89 -16.88 10.91
C GLY A 390 0.09 -16.02 10.08
N PRO A 391 0.39 -16.41 8.83
CA PRO A 391 1.36 -15.70 7.99
C PRO A 391 0.86 -14.38 7.41
N LEU A 392 -0.40 -14.32 6.99
CA LEU A 392 -0.87 -13.26 6.07
C LEU A 392 -0.81 -11.84 6.65
N PRO A 393 -1.18 -11.58 7.91
CA PRO A 393 -1.11 -10.24 8.50
C PRO A 393 0.30 -9.64 8.48
N TRP A 394 1.35 -10.46 8.59
CA TRP A 394 2.74 -9.99 8.56
C TRP A 394 3.22 -9.65 7.14
N VAL A 395 2.59 -10.22 6.11
CA VAL A 395 2.92 -10.00 4.70
C VAL A 395 2.15 -8.81 4.12
N ILE A 396 0.91 -8.61 4.55
CA ILE A 396 -0.01 -7.58 4.03
C ILE A 396 0.58 -6.15 4.02
N PRO A 397 1.26 -5.65 5.08
CA PRO A 397 1.88 -4.33 5.05
C PRO A 397 2.85 -4.16 3.88
N GLY A 398 3.67 -5.18 3.60
CA GLY A 398 4.64 -5.16 2.50
C GLY A 398 4.00 -5.19 1.10
N GLU A 399 2.78 -5.72 0.97
CA GLU A 399 2.04 -5.75 -0.31
C GLU A 399 1.17 -4.50 -0.52
N MET A 400 0.74 -3.83 0.55
CA MET A 400 -0.25 -2.74 0.47
C MET A 400 0.33 -1.33 0.60
N THR A 401 1.46 -1.18 1.29
CA THR A 401 1.99 0.15 1.65
C THR A 401 3.14 0.57 0.74
N PRO A 402 3.29 1.88 0.48
CA PRO A 402 4.42 2.37 -0.30
C PRO A 402 5.72 2.15 0.47
N ILE A 403 6.80 1.91 -0.28
CA ILE A 403 8.11 1.46 0.26
C ILE A 403 8.62 2.38 1.39
N TYR A 404 8.40 3.69 1.29
CA TYR A 404 8.81 4.68 2.30
C TYR A 404 8.06 4.58 3.64
N ALA A 405 6.94 3.87 3.70
CA ALA A 405 6.07 3.73 4.88
C ALA A 405 5.89 2.28 5.36
N VAL A 406 6.32 1.27 4.57
CA VAL A 406 6.17 -0.16 4.91
C VAL A 406 6.69 -0.49 6.29
N SER A 407 7.93 -0.09 6.59
CA SER A 407 8.58 -0.40 7.88
C SER A 407 7.81 0.20 9.05
N SER A 408 7.33 1.44 8.90
CA SER A 408 6.59 2.15 9.95
C SER A 408 5.19 1.60 10.15
N VAL A 409 4.45 1.29 9.08
CA VAL A 409 3.12 0.68 9.17
C VAL A 409 3.21 -0.72 9.78
N GLY A 410 4.19 -1.53 9.34
CA GLY A 410 4.44 -2.86 9.89
C GLY A 410 4.82 -2.84 11.37
N ALA A 411 5.63 -1.86 11.80
CA ALA A 411 5.97 -1.70 13.21
C ALA A 411 4.75 -1.33 14.06
N VAL A 412 3.89 -0.42 13.60
CA VAL A 412 2.66 -0.04 14.32
C VAL A 412 1.67 -1.21 14.37
N SER A 413 1.40 -1.88 13.25
CA SER A 413 0.47 -3.02 13.24
C SER A 413 0.99 -4.19 14.08
N GLY A 414 2.28 -4.54 13.95
CA GLY A 414 2.92 -5.57 14.75
C GLY A 414 2.90 -5.25 16.25
N SER A 415 3.10 -3.99 16.62
CA SER A 415 2.98 -3.52 18.00
C SER A 415 1.58 -3.74 18.58
N VAL A 416 0.53 -3.43 17.82
CA VAL A 416 -0.86 -3.73 18.22
C VAL A 416 -1.06 -5.25 18.38
N GLY A 417 -0.49 -6.05 17.47
CA GLY A 417 -0.50 -7.51 17.58
C GLY A 417 0.16 -8.01 18.88
N TYR A 418 1.35 -7.51 19.23
CA TYR A 418 2.03 -7.90 20.48
C TYR A 418 1.26 -7.46 21.73
N LEU A 419 0.67 -6.27 21.72
CA LEU A 419 -0.19 -5.80 22.82
C LEU A 419 -1.42 -6.70 23.01
N LEU A 420 -2.07 -7.10 21.92
CA LEU A 420 -3.21 -8.02 21.98
C LEU A 420 -2.79 -9.44 22.37
N THR A 421 -1.59 -9.88 21.98
CA THR A 421 -1.02 -11.16 22.46
C THR A 421 -0.91 -11.15 23.97
N PHE A 422 -0.39 -10.06 24.56
CA PHE A 422 -0.32 -9.88 26.00
C PHE A 422 -1.71 -9.90 26.66
N ALA A 423 -2.65 -9.10 26.13
CA ALA A 423 -4.00 -9.01 26.66
C ALA A 423 -4.74 -10.36 26.64
N VAL A 424 -4.66 -11.09 25.52
CA VAL A 424 -5.27 -12.43 25.39
C VAL A 424 -4.60 -13.43 26.33
N GLY A 425 -3.26 -13.40 26.44
CA GLY A 425 -2.53 -14.27 27.37
C GLY A 425 -2.92 -14.09 28.84
N MET A 426 -3.31 -12.87 29.23
CA MET A 426 -3.79 -12.54 30.58
C MET A 426 -5.26 -12.95 30.81
N VAL A 427 -6.13 -12.68 29.83
CA VAL A 427 -7.59 -12.85 29.98
C VAL A 427 -8.00 -14.31 29.76
N PHE A 428 -7.36 -15.02 28.84
CA PHE A 428 -7.81 -16.35 28.40
C PHE A 428 -7.86 -17.41 29.51
N PRO A 429 -6.86 -17.56 30.41
CA PRO A 429 -6.92 -18.55 31.50
C PRO A 429 -8.07 -18.30 32.48
N SER A 430 -8.30 -17.04 32.80
CA SER A 430 -9.39 -16.61 33.68
C SER A 430 -10.75 -16.90 33.03
N LEU A 431 -10.86 -16.64 31.72
CA LEU A 431 -12.06 -16.91 30.94
C LEU A 431 -12.36 -18.42 30.87
N LEU A 432 -11.33 -19.25 30.64
CA LEU A 432 -11.45 -20.70 30.59
C LEU A 432 -11.83 -21.30 31.96
N SER A 433 -11.26 -20.76 33.05
CA SER A 433 -11.57 -21.23 34.40
C SER A 433 -13.00 -20.87 34.84
N ALA A 434 -13.50 -19.70 34.40
CA ALA A 434 -14.83 -19.23 34.76
C ALA A 434 -15.93 -19.86 33.88
N LEU A 435 -15.72 -19.92 32.56
CA LEU A 435 -16.75 -20.29 31.59
C LEU A 435 -16.57 -21.69 30.99
N HIS A 436 -15.46 -22.38 31.26
CA HIS A 436 -15.16 -23.72 30.74
C HIS A 436 -15.36 -23.79 29.21
N GLY A 437 -16.15 -24.75 28.71
CA GLY A 437 -16.42 -24.91 27.28
C GLY A 437 -17.05 -23.69 26.61
N TYR A 438 -17.83 -22.88 27.35
CA TYR A 438 -18.52 -21.70 26.80
C TYR A 438 -17.55 -20.61 26.31
N THR A 439 -16.29 -20.63 26.76
CA THR A 439 -15.23 -19.75 26.23
C THR A 439 -15.09 -19.85 24.72
N PHE A 440 -15.29 -21.04 24.13
CA PHE A 440 -15.17 -21.24 22.69
C PHE A 440 -16.33 -20.61 21.89
N LEU A 441 -17.51 -20.40 22.49
CA LEU A 441 -18.59 -19.66 21.83
C LEU A 441 -18.26 -18.18 21.68
N ILE A 442 -17.59 -17.59 22.68
CA ILE A 442 -17.09 -16.22 22.60
C ILE A 442 -16.08 -16.10 21.45
N LEU A 443 -15.16 -17.07 21.35
CA LEU A 443 -14.21 -17.13 20.23
C LEU A 443 -14.90 -17.31 18.88
N ALA A 444 -15.98 -18.09 18.79
CA ALA A 444 -16.74 -18.25 17.55
C ALA A 444 -17.35 -16.91 17.10
N GLY A 445 -17.98 -16.19 18.02
CA GLY A 445 -18.54 -14.86 17.75
C GLY A 445 -17.47 -13.84 17.33
N LEU A 446 -16.32 -13.81 18.02
CA LEU A 446 -15.20 -12.95 17.68
C LEU A 446 -14.63 -13.28 16.30
N ASN A 447 -14.47 -14.57 15.95
CA ASN A 447 -13.97 -14.98 14.64
C ASN A 447 -14.93 -14.58 13.50
N LEU A 448 -16.25 -14.69 13.69
CA LEU A 448 -17.24 -14.21 12.72
C LEU A 448 -17.20 -12.68 12.57
N LEU A 449 -17.07 -11.95 13.68
CA LEU A 449 -16.93 -10.49 13.66
C LEU A 449 -15.66 -10.06 12.92
N MET A 450 -14.54 -10.73 13.18
CA MET A 450 -13.28 -10.46 12.47
C MET A 450 -13.36 -10.83 10.99
N ALA A 451 -14.03 -11.93 10.64
CA ALA A 451 -14.30 -12.29 9.23
C ALA A 451 -15.12 -11.18 8.54
N ALA A 452 -16.17 -10.68 9.18
CA ALA A 452 -16.97 -9.58 8.64
C ALA A 452 -16.14 -8.30 8.47
N LEU A 453 -15.35 -7.94 9.49
CA LEU A 453 -14.47 -6.77 9.46
C LEU A 453 -13.47 -6.84 8.29
N LEU A 454 -12.79 -7.98 8.14
CA LEU A 454 -11.85 -8.22 7.04
C LEU A 454 -12.56 -8.24 5.69
N ALA A 455 -13.81 -8.71 5.61
CA ALA A 455 -14.57 -8.68 4.35
C ALA A 455 -14.81 -7.25 3.85
N PHE A 456 -14.91 -6.27 4.74
CA PHE A 456 -15.05 -4.86 4.36
C PHE A 456 -13.70 -4.16 4.12
N LEU A 457 -12.70 -4.41 4.97
CA LEU A 457 -11.44 -3.65 4.98
C LEU A 457 -10.31 -4.23 4.12
N LEU A 458 -10.31 -5.55 3.87
CA LEU A 458 -9.19 -6.23 3.22
C LEU A 458 -9.45 -6.41 1.71
N PRO A 459 -8.79 -5.68 0.82
CA PRO A 459 -8.87 -5.93 -0.61
C PRO A 459 -8.04 -7.17 -0.99
N GLU A 460 -8.29 -7.69 -2.20
CA GLU A 460 -7.42 -8.73 -2.76
C GLU A 460 -6.10 -8.10 -3.23
N THR A 461 -4.98 -8.61 -2.70
CA THR A 461 -3.61 -8.16 -3.00
C THR A 461 -2.93 -9.01 -4.08
N LYS A 462 -3.49 -10.19 -4.39
CA LYS A 462 -2.91 -11.12 -5.36
C LYS A 462 -2.66 -10.46 -6.73
N ASP A 463 -1.41 -10.59 -7.20
CA ASP A 463 -0.91 -10.15 -8.51
C ASP A 463 -1.10 -8.65 -8.81
N ARG A 464 -1.23 -7.81 -7.77
CA ARG A 464 -1.36 -6.36 -7.91
C ARG A 464 -0.07 -5.64 -7.53
N PRO A 465 0.45 -4.74 -8.38
CA PRO A 465 1.64 -3.95 -8.04
C PRO A 465 1.31 -2.91 -6.95
N VAL A 466 2.27 -2.62 -6.07
CA VAL A 466 2.12 -1.68 -4.94
C VAL A 466 1.54 -0.32 -5.34
N PRO A 467 1.93 0.33 -6.46
CA PRO A 467 1.33 1.59 -6.89
C PRO A 467 -0.18 1.50 -7.17
N ALA A 468 -0.66 0.36 -7.70
CA ALA A 468 -2.09 0.13 -7.92
C ALA A 468 -2.83 -0.04 -6.59
N MET A 469 -2.18 -0.61 -5.57
CA MET A 469 -2.75 -0.73 -4.22
C MET A 469 -2.87 0.61 -3.51
N VAL A 470 -1.90 1.51 -3.69
CA VAL A 470 -1.97 2.88 -3.18
C VAL A 470 -3.15 3.63 -3.81
N GLN A 471 -3.33 3.51 -5.12
CA GLN A 471 -4.47 4.11 -5.83
C GLN A 471 -5.84 3.57 -5.39
N ILE A 472 -5.95 2.30 -5.02
CA ILE A 472 -7.22 1.72 -4.53
C ILE A 472 -7.63 2.34 -3.19
N HIS A 473 -6.65 2.67 -2.33
CA HIS A 473 -6.92 3.19 -0.97
C HIS A 473 -6.96 4.71 -0.89
N SER A 474 -6.38 5.42 -1.86
CA SER A 474 -6.45 6.89 -1.92
C SER A 474 -7.86 7.42 -2.21
N VAL A 475 -8.78 6.58 -2.71
CA VAL A 475 -10.15 6.99 -3.08
C VAL A 475 -11.17 6.83 -1.93
N GLY A 476 -10.73 6.41 -0.74
CA GLY A 476 -11.59 6.26 0.45
C GLY A 476 -12.60 5.10 0.37
N ILE A 477 -13.09 4.66 1.54
CA ILE A 477 -14.02 3.51 1.71
C ILE A 477 -15.22 3.56 0.76
N HIS A 478 -15.71 4.77 0.44
CA HIS A 478 -16.91 4.96 -0.39
C HIS A 478 -16.71 4.48 -1.85
N ASN A 479 -15.49 4.56 -2.38
CA ASN A 479 -15.20 4.13 -3.76
C ASN A 479 -14.71 2.69 -3.88
N VAL A 480 -14.27 2.04 -2.79
CA VAL A 480 -13.93 0.60 -2.78
C VAL A 480 -15.19 -0.26 -2.99
N MET A 481 -16.33 0.16 -2.45
CA MET A 481 -17.64 -0.45 -2.73
C MET A 481 -18.06 -0.28 -4.19
N LEU A 482 -17.75 0.87 -4.80
CA LEU A 482 -18.03 1.14 -6.22
C LEU A 482 -17.03 0.44 -7.17
N SER A 483 -15.81 0.14 -6.72
CA SER A 483 -14.82 -0.58 -7.54
C SER A 483 -15.20 -2.05 -7.78
N LYS A 484 -15.93 -2.68 -6.84
CA LYS A 484 -16.53 -4.02 -7.05
C LYS A 484 -17.48 -4.04 -8.26
N TYR A 485 -18.08 -2.91 -8.63
CA TYR A 485 -18.91 -2.80 -9.83
C TYR A 485 -18.11 -2.47 -11.11
N ARG A 486 -16.95 -1.80 -11.02
CA ARG A 486 -16.10 -1.48 -12.20
C ARG A 486 -15.14 -2.59 -12.62
N LEU A 487 -14.69 -3.46 -11.71
CA LEU A 487 -13.66 -4.48 -12.00
C LEU A 487 -14.19 -5.81 -12.60
N LYS A 488 -15.47 -5.88 -12.96
CA LYS A 488 -16.02 -6.98 -13.78
C LYS A 488 -15.79 -6.79 -15.29
N ALA A 489 -15.04 -5.77 -15.72
CA ALA A 489 -14.56 -5.69 -17.09
C ALA A 489 -13.38 -6.67 -17.30
N PRO A 490 -13.48 -7.66 -18.20
CA PRO A 490 -12.39 -8.60 -18.44
C PRO A 490 -11.19 -7.88 -19.07
N SER A 491 -9.98 -8.18 -18.58
CA SER A 491 -8.72 -7.77 -19.21
C SER A 491 -8.66 -8.24 -20.67
N ALA A 492 -8.10 -7.43 -21.57
CA ALA A 492 -8.04 -7.68 -23.02
C ALA A 492 -7.59 -9.11 -23.40
N ALA A 493 -6.64 -9.70 -22.66
CA ALA A 493 -6.18 -11.08 -22.87
C ALA A 493 -7.27 -12.16 -22.66
N GLY A 494 -8.26 -11.90 -21.80
CA GLY A 494 -9.38 -12.81 -21.54
C GLY A 494 -10.48 -12.75 -22.60
N VAL A 495 -10.54 -11.66 -23.38
CA VAL A 495 -11.50 -11.48 -24.48
C VAL A 495 -11.03 -12.24 -25.72
N GLU A 496 -9.72 -12.22 -26.00
CA GLU A 496 -9.14 -13.00 -27.11
C GLU A 496 -9.23 -14.51 -26.86
N ALA A 497 -8.91 -14.98 -25.66
CA ALA A 497 -9.04 -16.39 -25.29
C ALA A 497 -10.52 -16.89 -25.33
N ARG A 498 -11.49 -16.00 -25.07
CA ARG A 498 -12.93 -16.31 -25.20
C ARG A 498 -13.41 -16.28 -26.65
N LYS A 499 -12.84 -15.42 -27.51
CA LYS A 499 -13.11 -15.42 -28.95
C LYS A 499 -12.58 -16.69 -29.60
N GLU A 500 -11.34 -17.09 -29.31
CA GLU A 500 -10.78 -18.36 -29.80
C GLU A 500 -11.59 -19.58 -29.34
N LYS A 501 -12.03 -19.61 -28.06
CA LYS A 501 -12.88 -20.69 -27.57
C LYS A 501 -14.27 -20.68 -28.20
N LYS A 502 -14.84 -19.51 -28.51
CA LYS A 502 -16.14 -19.41 -29.20
C LYS A 502 -16.03 -19.82 -30.67
N GLU A 503 -14.97 -19.46 -31.37
CA GLU A 503 -14.71 -19.92 -32.75
C GLU A 503 -14.45 -21.42 -32.82
N LYS A 504 -13.66 -21.97 -31.88
CA LYS A 504 -13.42 -23.42 -31.80
C LYS A 504 -14.68 -24.21 -31.42
N LYS A 505 -15.62 -23.60 -30.67
CA LYS A 505 -16.91 -24.21 -30.33
C LYS A 505 -17.90 -24.11 -31.49
N ALA A 506 -17.97 -22.96 -32.18
CA ALA A 506 -18.79 -22.73 -33.37
C ALA A 506 -18.41 -23.68 -34.52
N LYS A 507 -17.11 -23.86 -34.79
CA LYS A 507 -16.61 -24.84 -35.78
C LYS A 507 -16.86 -26.30 -35.39
N LYS A 508 -17.16 -26.59 -34.11
CA LYS A 508 -17.50 -27.94 -33.63
C LYS A 508 -19.01 -28.20 -33.70
N THR A 509 -19.84 -27.18 -33.51
CA THR A 509 -21.30 -27.26 -33.69
C THR A 509 -21.70 -27.30 -35.17
N ASP A 510 -21.03 -26.56 -36.06
CA ASP A 510 -21.31 -26.61 -37.51
C ASP A 510 -20.93 -27.95 -38.17
N LYS A 511 -20.09 -28.76 -37.50
CA LYS A 511 -19.73 -30.12 -37.93
C LYS A 511 -20.62 -31.20 -37.32
N ALA A 512 -21.37 -30.88 -36.26
CA ALA A 512 -22.29 -31.81 -35.59
C ALA A 512 -23.73 -31.68 -36.14
N ASP A 513 -24.15 -30.50 -36.58
CA ASP A 513 -25.49 -30.25 -37.15
C ASP A 513 -25.67 -30.69 -38.62
N LYS A 514 -24.71 -31.46 -39.18
CA LYS A 514 -24.79 -32.05 -40.54
C LYS A 514 -25.00 -33.56 -40.55
N ILE A 515 -25.17 -34.20 -39.40
CA ILE A 515 -25.47 -35.62 -39.28
C ILE A 515 -26.66 -35.71 -38.30
N GLU A 516 -27.74 -36.38 -38.70
CA GLU A 516 -29.02 -36.56 -37.97
C GLU A 516 -30.07 -35.44 -38.10
N LYS A 517 -30.63 -35.34 -39.30
CA LYS A 517 -32.09 -35.16 -39.49
C LYS A 517 -32.67 -36.52 -39.88
N VAL A 518 -33.23 -37.27 -38.94
CA VAL A 518 -34.26 -38.30 -39.19
C VAL A 518 -35.17 -38.38 -37.95
N GLU A 519 -36.46 -38.14 -38.19
CA GLU A 519 -37.66 -38.60 -37.48
C GLU A 519 -37.98 -38.14 -36.04
N ASP A 520 -38.87 -37.13 -36.00
CA ASP A 520 -40.29 -37.21 -35.58
C ASP A 520 -40.69 -37.48 -34.11
N GLY A 521 -41.78 -36.79 -33.69
CA GLY A 521 -42.72 -37.39 -32.73
C GLY A 521 -43.01 -36.75 -31.36
N ARG A 522 -43.62 -35.56 -31.35
CA ARG A 522 -44.92 -35.24 -30.67
C ARG A 522 -45.07 -34.99 -29.13
N VAL A 523 -45.84 -33.90 -28.89
CA VAL A 523 -46.85 -33.56 -27.84
C VAL A 523 -46.50 -32.61 -26.67
N GLU A 524 -47.34 -31.57 -26.64
CA GLU A 524 -47.55 -30.41 -25.76
C GLU A 524 -47.91 -30.70 -24.28
N LYS A 525 -47.63 -29.76 -23.37
CA LYS A 525 -48.65 -28.90 -22.70
C LYS A 525 -48.09 -27.93 -21.67
N ALA A 526 -48.88 -26.87 -21.47
CA ALA A 526 -48.92 -25.89 -20.37
C ALA A 526 -48.14 -24.57 -20.53
N SER A 527 -48.68 -23.72 -21.40
CA SER A 527 -48.54 -22.25 -21.35
C SER A 527 -49.81 -21.64 -20.72
N LYS A 528 -49.64 -20.85 -19.64
CA LYS A 528 -50.36 -19.59 -19.36
C LYS A 528 -50.11 -19.12 -17.92
N LYS A 529 -49.35 -18.03 -17.76
CA LYS A 529 -49.63 -16.86 -16.89
C LYS A 529 -48.32 -16.15 -16.57
N THR A 530 -47.92 -15.18 -17.40
CA THR A 530 -47.50 -13.86 -16.92
C THR A 530 -47.51 -12.91 -18.12
N ALA A 531 -48.54 -12.09 -18.20
CA ALA A 531 -48.56 -10.86 -18.98
C ALA A 531 -48.70 -9.70 -17.99
N GLU A 532 -48.19 -8.54 -18.39
CA GLU A 532 -48.35 -7.22 -17.78
C GLU A 532 -47.35 -6.82 -16.69
N THR A 533 -46.20 -6.29 -17.11
CA THR A 533 -45.90 -4.83 -17.11
C THR A 533 -44.39 -4.60 -17.29
N ALA A 534 -43.95 -4.33 -18.52
CA ALA A 534 -42.59 -3.87 -18.82
C ALA A 534 -42.69 -2.51 -19.51
N LYS A 535 -42.37 -1.43 -18.77
CA LYS A 535 -42.16 -0.08 -19.33
C LYS A 535 -40.75 -0.01 -19.94
N ALA A 536 -40.71 0.47 -21.18
CA ALA A 536 -39.56 0.52 -22.08
C ALA A 536 -38.43 1.47 -21.65
N GLU A 537 -37.18 1.02 -21.78
CA GLU A 537 -35.98 1.87 -21.78
C GLU A 537 -35.74 2.47 -23.18
N LYS A 538 -35.67 3.80 -23.29
CA LYS A 538 -35.42 4.54 -24.55
C LYS A 538 -33.92 4.56 -24.90
N LYS A 539 -33.54 4.00 -26.05
CA LYS A 539 -32.22 4.16 -26.71
C LYS A 539 -32.06 5.60 -27.26
N GLN A 540 -30.84 6.15 -27.18
CA GLN A 540 -30.45 7.42 -27.85
C GLN A 540 -30.36 7.18 -29.37
N SER A 541 -30.85 8.11 -30.19
CA SER A 541 -30.86 8.01 -31.65
C SER A 541 -29.46 8.24 -32.22
N GLU A 542 -29.07 7.42 -33.17
CA GLU A 542 -27.76 7.42 -33.87
C GLU A 542 -27.58 8.67 -34.79
N TRP A 543 -28.63 9.47 -34.99
CA TRP A 543 -28.78 10.48 -36.05
C TRP A 543 -28.87 11.88 -35.41
N GLY A 544 -28.00 12.14 -34.43
CA GLY A 544 -28.01 13.34 -33.59
C GLY A 544 -26.91 14.35 -33.93
N VAL A 545 -27.19 15.63 -33.72
CA VAL A 545 -26.30 16.77 -33.97
C VAL A 545 -26.20 17.65 -32.73
N TRP A 546 -24.98 18.10 -32.42
CA TRP A 546 -24.71 19.08 -31.36
C TRP A 546 -24.47 20.46 -31.97
N ILE A 547 -25.08 21.47 -31.37
CA ILE A 547 -24.92 22.87 -31.76
C ILE A 547 -24.32 23.64 -30.60
N GLY A 548 -23.18 24.29 -30.84
CA GLY A 548 -22.47 25.14 -29.89
C GLY A 548 -22.52 26.62 -30.26
N ASN A 549 -22.08 27.45 -29.32
CA ASN A 549 -21.97 28.91 -29.47
C ASN A 549 -23.31 29.64 -29.72
N LEU A 550 -24.45 29.05 -29.31
CA LEU A 550 -25.75 29.71 -29.39
C LEU A 550 -25.78 30.98 -28.54
N ALA A 551 -26.51 31.99 -29.04
CA ALA A 551 -26.87 33.13 -28.21
C ALA A 551 -27.83 32.69 -27.07
N TYR A 552 -27.74 33.40 -25.94
CA TYR A 552 -28.37 32.95 -24.69
C TYR A 552 -29.89 33.16 -24.65
N ASP A 553 -30.40 33.92 -25.61
CA ASP A 553 -31.79 34.28 -25.87
C ASP A 553 -32.47 33.42 -26.95
N VAL A 554 -31.71 32.54 -27.64
CA VAL A 554 -32.26 31.67 -28.68
C VAL A 554 -33.32 30.71 -28.13
N SER A 555 -34.46 30.64 -28.83
CA SER A 555 -35.58 29.75 -28.51
C SER A 555 -35.50 28.43 -29.27
N LYS A 556 -36.37 27.47 -28.92
CA LYS A 556 -36.45 26.21 -29.68
C LYS A 556 -37.00 26.43 -31.09
N ASP A 557 -37.89 27.39 -31.26
CA ASP A 557 -38.52 27.69 -32.56
C ASP A 557 -37.52 28.30 -33.54
N ASP A 558 -36.56 29.08 -33.04
CA ASP A 558 -35.46 29.62 -33.85
C ASP A 558 -34.55 28.51 -34.39
N ILE A 559 -34.30 27.48 -33.58
CA ILE A 559 -33.52 26.30 -33.98
C ILE A 559 -34.30 25.50 -35.03
N THR A 560 -35.60 25.29 -34.84
CA THR A 560 -36.46 24.60 -35.81
C THR A 560 -36.49 25.33 -37.16
N ARG A 561 -36.59 26.67 -37.16
CA ARG A 561 -36.56 27.48 -38.39
C ARG A 561 -35.20 27.41 -39.08
N PHE A 562 -34.11 27.42 -38.33
CA PHE A 562 -32.76 27.36 -38.87
C PHE A 562 -32.46 26.05 -39.63
N PHE A 563 -33.06 24.92 -39.20
CA PHE A 563 -32.91 23.62 -39.89
C PHE A 563 -34.07 23.27 -40.82
N ALA A 564 -35.01 24.19 -41.09
CA ALA A 564 -36.17 23.92 -41.94
C ALA A 564 -35.76 23.55 -43.38
N GLU A 565 -34.61 24.05 -43.86
CA GLU A 565 -34.09 23.80 -45.21
C GLU A 565 -33.25 22.52 -45.31
N CYS A 566 -33.00 21.78 -44.22
CA CYS A 566 -32.12 20.60 -44.19
C CYS A 566 -32.76 19.29 -44.66
N GLY A 567 -33.97 19.32 -45.21
CA GLY A 567 -34.58 18.17 -45.90
C GLY A 567 -34.98 16.96 -45.05
N GLY A 568 -34.91 17.04 -43.71
CA GLY A 568 -35.35 15.97 -42.78
C GLY A 568 -36.11 16.52 -41.57
N ALA A 569 -37.01 15.70 -41.00
CA ALA A 569 -37.82 16.11 -39.86
C ALA A 569 -37.03 16.02 -38.55
N ILE A 570 -37.08 17.09 -37.75
CA ILE A 570 -36.45 17.11 -36.44
C ILE A 570 -37.29 16.25 -35.47
N THR A 571 -36.72 15.14 -35.01
CA THR A 571 -37.39 14.21 -34.09
C THR A 571 -37.31 14.68 -32.64
N ARG A 572 -36.25 15.43 -32.28
CA ARG A 572 -36.07 15.95 -30.91
C ARG A 572 -35.17 17.18 -30.85
N ILE A 573 -35.57 18.18 -30.05
CA ILE A 573 -34.72 19.33 -29.69
C ILE A 573 -34.57 19.43 -28.17
N ASN A 574 -33.32 19.30 -27.70
CA ASN A 574 -32.95 19.51 -26.31
C ASN A 574 -32.08 20.78 -26.16
N LEU A 575 -32.65 21.83 -25.59
CA LEU A 575 -32.00 23.11 -25.31
C LEU A 575 -31.90 23.33 -23.79
N PRO A 576 -30.78 22.99 -23.13
CA PRO A 576 -30.62 23.17 -21.70
C PRO A 576 -30.67 24.64 -21.31
N ARG A 577 -31.52 24.99 -20.33
CA ARG A 577 -31.66 26.35 -19.79
C ARG A 577 -31.19 26.42 -18.33
N LYS A 578 -30.67 27.58 -17.91
CA LYS A 578 -30.36 27.88 -16.49
C LYS A 578 -30.81 29.31 -16.19
N GLY A 579 -31.78 29.46 -15.28
CA GLY A 579 -32.35 30.78 -14.95
C GLY A 579 -33.03 31.45 -16.14
N GLY A 580 -33.82 30.68 -16.91
CA GLY A 580 -34.58 31.19 -18.07
C GLY A 580 -33.79 31.35 -19.38
N LYS A 581 -32.46 31.46 -19.33
CA LYS A 581 -31.59 31.63 -20.52
C LYS A 581 -30.98 30.31 -20.99
N ALA A 582 -30.74 30.17 -22.30
CA ALA A 582 -30.06 29.02 -22.88
C ALA A 582 -28.63 28.88 -22.33
N ARG A 583 -28.06 27.67 -22.33
CA ARG A 583 -26.67 27.44 -21.90
C ARG A 583 -25.63 27.65 -23.01
N GLY A 584 -26.06 28.14 -24.18
CA GLY A 584 -25.20 28.38 -25.33
C GLY A 584 -24.89 27.14 -26.18
N PHE A 585 -25.62 26.04 -25.96
CA PHE A 585 -25.57 24.84 -26.80
C PHE A 585 -26.91 24.09 -26.81
N ALA A 586 -27.14 23.29 -27.85
CA ALA A 586 -28.34 22.47 -28.05
C ALA A 586 -27.99 21.09 -28.65
N TYR A 587 -28.87 20.11 -28.48
CA TYR A 587 -28.82 18.83 -29.17
C TYR A 587 -30.08 18.67 -30.02
N VAL A 588 -29.93 18.29 -31.28
CA VAL A 588 -31.00 18.13 -32.26
C VAL A 588 -30.86 16.76 -32.89
N ASP A 589 -31.90 15.93 -32.80
CA ASP A 589 -31.95 14.62 -33.44
C ASP A 589 -32.79 14.71 -34.72
N PHE A 590 -32.26 14.18 -35.83
CA PHE A 590 -32.94 14.11 -37.13
C PHE A 590 -33.47 12.69 -37.40
N ASP A 591 -34.39 12.58 -38.34
CA ASP A 591 -34.89 11.29 -38.85
C ASP A 591 -34.05 10.71 -39.99
N THR A 592 -33.32 11.56 -40.73
CA THR A 592 -32.46 11.17 -41.87
C THR A 592 -30.96 11.49 -41.68
N SER A 593 -30.07 10.61 -42.17
CA SER A 593 -28.61 10.81 -42.11
C SER A 593 -28.18 11.92 -43.06
N GLU A 594 -28.90 12.10 -44.16
CA GLU A 594 -28.72 13.19 -45.12
C GLU A 594 -29.00 14.55 -44.46
N ALA A 595 -30.00 14.64 -43.57
CA ALA A 595 -30.28 15.86 -42.81
C ALA A 595 -29.19 16.17 -41.77
N VAL A 596 -28.52 15.17 -41.21
CA VAL A 596 -27.36 15.36 -40.32
C VAL A 596 -26.19 15.98 -41.08
N GLU A 597 -25.90 15.50 -42.29
CA GLU A 597 -24.84 16.05 -43.13
C GLU A 597 -25.16 17.48 -43.60
N ALA A 598 -26.40 17.74 -44.02
CA ALA A 598 -26.87 19.08 -44.36
C ALA A 598 -26.79 20.04 -43.16
N ALA A 599 -27.17 19.58 -41.96
CA ALA A 599 -27.08 20.37 -40.73
C ALA A 599 -25.63 20.71 -40.35
N VAL A 600 -24.70 19.78 -40.50
CA VAL A 600 -23.26 20.04 -40.28
C VAL A 600 -22.74 21.04 -41.32
N GLY A 601 -23.23 21.01 -42.55
CA GLY A 601 -22.91 21.98 -43.60
C GLY A 601 -23.33 23.43 -43.29
N LEU A 602 -24.31 23.65 -42.41
CA LEU A 602 -24.73 24.97 -41.94
C LEU A 602 -23.86 25.52 -40.79
N SER A 603 -22.80 24.81 -40.39
CA SER A 603 -21.87 25.31 -39.38
C SER A 603 -21.27 26.66 -39.81
N GLU A 604 -21.07 27.54 -38.84
CA GLU A 604 -20.58 28.92 -38.98
C GLU A 604 -21.60 29.95 -39.51
N GLN A 605 -22.84 29.57 -39.80
CA GLN A 605 -23.89 30.54 -40.11
C GLN A 605 -24.39 31.31 -38.88
N MET A 606 -24.96 32.49 -39.09
CA MET A 606 -25.42 33.40 -38.05
C MET A 606 -26.78 32.97 -37.48
N LEU A 607 -26.84 32.63 -36.19
CA LEU A 607 -28.08 32.41 -35.45
C LEU A 607 -28.09 33.27 -34.17
N GLY A 608 -29.04 34.19 -34.05
CA GLY A 608 -29.12 35.11 -32.91
C GLY A 608 -27.90 36.04 -32.78
N GLY A 609 -27.31 36.46 -33.91
CA GLY A 609 -26.14 37.35 -33.93
C GLY A 609 -24.81 36.70 -33.56
N ARG A 610 -24.74 35.35 -33.51
CA ARG A 610 -23.51 34.58 -33.31
C ARG A 610 -23.39 33.49 -34.36
N ALA A 611 -22.17 33.25 -34.84
CA ALA A 611 -21.89 32.09 -35.69
C ALA A 611 -22.01 30.81 -34.86
N VAL A 612 -22.93 29.91 -35.24
CA VAL A 612 -23.14 28.64 -34.54
C VAL A 612 -22.16 27.58 -35.01
N LEU A 613 -21.78 26.66 -34.13
CA LEU A 613 -20.89 25.55 -34.46
C LEU A 613 -21.70 24.25 -34.45
N ILE A 614 -21.78 23.55 -35.58
CA ILE A 614 -22.63 22.35 -35.70
C ILE A 614 -21.74 21.14 -35.94
N LYS A 615 -21.92 20.07 -35.16
CA LYS A 615 -21.12 18.84 -35.23
C LYS A 615 -21.98 17.60 -35.05
N SER A 616 -21.59 16.49 -35.67
CA SER A 616 -22.25 15.19 -35.48
C SER A 616 -22.05 14.67 -34.05
N ALA A 617 -23.05 13.99 -33.49
CA ALA A 617 -22.98 13.41 -32.15
C ALA A 617 -21.94 12.28 -32.04
N SER A 618 -21.62 11.60 -33.15
CA SER A 618 -20.63 10.51 -33.20
C SER A 618 -19.19 11.00 -33.05
N ASP A 619 -18.89 12.27 -33.36
CA ASP A 619 -17.54 12.85 -33.25
C ASP A 619 -17.09 13.04 -31.80
N PHE A 620 -18.00 12.99 -30.82
CA PHE A 620 -17.69 13.12 -29.40
C PHE A 620 -17.47 11.77 -28.68
N GLU A 621 -17.80 10.63 -29.30
CA GLU A 621 -17.65 9.32 -28.64
C GLU A 621 -16.19 8.84 -28.53
N LYS A 622 -15.27 9.43 -29.29
CA LYS A 622 -13.83 9.07 -29.28
C LYS A 622 -12.98 9.84 -28.24
N THR A 623 -13.53 10.81 -27.52
CA THR A 623 -12.82 11.50 -26.41
C THR A 623 -13.70 11.53 -25.16
N GLY A 624 -13.59 10.46 -24.37
CA GLY A 624 -14.55 10.10 -23.32
C GLY A 624 -14.89 11.17 -22.28
N LYS A 625 -16.17 11.14 -21.85
CA LYS A 625 -16.62 11.59 -20.54
C LYS A 625 -17.76 10.69 -19.99
N PRO A 626 -17.89 10.59 -18.66
CA PRO A 626 -18.67 9.57 -17.97
C PRO A 626 -20.18 9.84 -17.97
N SER A 627 -20.96 8.75 -17.91
CA SER A 627 -22.42 8.79 -17.88
C SER A 627 -23.01 9.00 -16.47
N ARG A 628 -24.12 9.74 -16.52
CA ARG A 628 -25.36 9.73 -15.71
C ARG A 628 -25.42 10.38 -14.31
N ALA A 629 -26.55 11.08 -14.15
CA ALA A 629 -27.10 11.84 -13.04
C ALA A 629 -27.36 11.01 -11.75
N PRO A 630 -27.49 11.65 -10.57
CA PRO A 630 -27.75 10.97 -9.31
C PRO A 630 -29.21 10.46 -9.18
N PRO A 631 -29.47 9.42 -8.37
CA PRO A 631 -30.82 8.85 -8.21
C PRO A 631 -31.72 9.70 -7.28
N LEU A 632 -33.02 9.57 -7.52
CA LEU A 632 -34.12 10.23 -6.79
C LEU A 632 -34.15 9.80 -5.31
N ARG A 633 -34.29 10.80 -4.42
CA ARG A 633 -34.47 10.68 -2.96
C ARG A 633 -35.90 11.09 -2.58
N SER A 634 -36.38 10.62 -1.42
CA SER A 634 -37.71 10.90 -0.88
C SER A 634 -37.88 12.37 -0.48
N GLU A 635 -39.08 12.92 -0.71
CA GLU A 635 -39.43 14.34 -0.59
C GLU A 635 -39.26 14.91 0.84
N GLU A 636 -39.24 14.08 1.88
CA GLU A 636 -39.01 14.51 3.27
C GLU A 636 -37.54 14.80 3.60
N GLU A 637 -36.57 14.16 2.93
CA GLU A 637 -35.13 14.46 3.12
C GLU A 637 -34.72 15.74 2.37
N ALA A 638 -35.45 16.11 1.31
CA ALA A 638 -35.21 17.34 0.55
C ALA A 638 -35.63 18.59 1.32
N ALA A 639 -36.72 18.52 2.10
CA ALA A 639 -37.21 19.65 2.89
C ALA A 639 -36.29 19.97 4.09
N ALA A 640 -35.71 18.95 4.73
CA ALA A 640 -34.79 19.14 5.87
C ALA A 640 -33.42 19.75 5.46
N GLU A 641 -32.92 19.44 4.25
CA GLU A 641 -31.70 20.07 3.72
C GLU A 641 -31.95 21.48 3.17
N GLU A 642 -33.17 21.83 2.73
CA GLU A 642 -33.49 23.19 2.27
C GLU A 642 -33.49 24.21 3.44
N GLU A 643 -33.94 23.82 4.64
CA GLU A 643 -33.83 24.67 5.83
C GLU A 643 -32.37 24.84 6.29
N GLU A 644 -31.54 23.77 6.21
CA GLU A 644 -30.12 23.84 6.58
C GLU A 644 -29.26 24.61 5.56
N GLN A 645 -29.64 24.58 4.27
CA GLN A 645 -28.99 25.35 3.21
C GLN A 645 -29.39 26.84 3.22
N GLN A 646 -30.62 27.16 3.64
CA GLN A 646 -31.05 28.56 3.82
C GLN A 646 -30.33 29.22 5.01
N GLN A 647 -30.05 28.47 6.09
CA GLN A 647 -29.25 28.99 7.21
C GLN A 647 -27.77 29.17 6.86
N ARG A 648 -27.19 28.34 5.98
CA ARG A 648 -25.80 28.51 5.47
C ARG A 648 -25.63 29.62 4.43
N ALA A 649 -26.71 30.01 3.74
CA ALA A 649 -26.68 31.07 2.73
C ALA A 649 -26.59 32.49 3.33
N GLY A 650 -26.97 32.67 4.59
CA GLY A 650 -26.91 33.96 5.31
C GLY A 650 -25.49 34.45 5.62
N ALA A 651 -24.49 33.56 5.67
CA ALA A 651 -23.14 33.89 6.14
C ALA A 651 -22.11 34.16 5.01
N LYS A 652 -22.53 34.20 3.74
CA LYS A 652 -21.60 34.31 2.58
C LYS A 652 -21.81 35.52 1.66
N LYS A 653 -22.34 36.62 2.21
CA LYS A 653 -22.28 37.95 1.56
C LYS A 653 -21.26 38.85 2.26
N LYS A 654 -19.98 38.70 1.88
CA LYS A 654 -18.93 39.74 1.81
C LYS A 654 -17.58 39.07 1.47
N GLY A 655 -17.04 39.32 0.29
CA GLY A 655 -15.67 38.91 -0.11
C GLY A 655 -15.61 38.22 -1.48
N GLY A 656 -14.76 38.73 -2.38
CA GLY A 656 -14.62 38.28 -3.77
C GLY A 656 -14.22 36.81 -3.96
N ARG A 657 -14.51 36.27 -5.15
CA ARG A 657 -14.27 34.89 -5.59
C ARG A 657 -12.80 34.49 -5.37
N ALA A 658 -12.55 33.50 -4.50
CA ALA A 658 -11.21 33.09 -4.08
C ALA A 658 -10.41 32.39 -5.19
N GLN A 659 -9.12 32.71 -5.29
CA GLN A 659 -8.12 32.08 -6.17
C GLN A 659 -8.00 30.57 -5.85
N GLN A 660 -8.20 29.69 -6.84
CA GLN A 660 -8.16 28.23 -6.63
C GLN A 660 -6.76 27.61 -6.73
N GLN A 661 -5.77 28.34 -7.26
CA GLN A 661 -4.43 27.80 -7.56
C GLN A 661 -3.34 28.60 -6.84
N THR A 662 -2.27 27.91 -6.43
CA THR A 662 -1.10 28.50 -5.77
C THR A 662 -0.35 29.48 -6.69
N PRO A 663 0.35 30.49 -6.15
CA PRO A 663 1.09 31.45 -6.95
C PRO A 663 2.09 30.78 -7.90
N SER A 664 1.98 31.07 -9.19
CA SER A 664 2.85 30.53 -10.24
C SER A 664 3.30 31.63 -11.20
N PRO A 665 4.45 31.48 -11.88
CA PRO A 665 4.95 32.48 -12.82
C PRO A 665 4.15 32.51 -14.14
N SER A 666 3.23 31.56 -14.32
CA SER A 666 2.37 31.47 -15.50
C SER A 666 0.93 31.82 -15.13
N LEU A 667 0.30 32.68 -15.91
CA LEU A 667 -1.12 33.01 -15.78
C LEU A 667 -1.95 32.34 -16.87
N PHE A 668 -3.14 31.88 -16.51
CA PHE A 668 -4.19 31.49 -17.43
C PHE A 668 -5.13 32.67 -17.65
N VAL A 669 -5.38 33.02 -18.92
CA VAL A 669 -6.32 34.07 -19.34
C VAL A 669 -7.41 33.44 -20.20
N GLY A 670 -8.62 33.35 -19.67
CA GLY A 670 -9.79 32.80 -20.37
C GLY A 670 -10.82 33.87 -20.76
N ASN A 671 -11.76 33.50 -21.63
CA ASN A 671 -12.82 34.37 -22.17
C ASN A 671 -12.30 35.51 -23.05
N LEU A 672 -11.22 35.26 -23.82
CA LEU A 672 -10.69 36.19 -24.80
C LEU A 672 -11.58 36.28 -26.05
N GLY A 673 -11.57 37.42 -26.71
CA GLY A 673 -12.15 37.56 -28.05
C GLY A 673 -11.41 36.71 -29.07
N PHE A 674 -12.11 36.15 -30.05
CA PHE A 674 -11.51 35.32 -31.11
C PHE A 674 -10.54 36.14 -32.00
N GLU A 675 -10.75 37.45 -32.08
CA GLU A 675 -9.90 38.42 -32.78
C GLU A 675 -8.65 38.85 -31.98
N VAL A 676 -8.52 38.45 -30.70
CA VAL A 676 -7.38 38.85 -29.87
C VAL A 676 -6.15 38.06 -30.29
N THR A 677 -5.12 38.76 -30.75
CA THR A 677 -3.89 38.14 -31.23
C THR A 677 -2.85 37.98 -30.11
N ARG A 678 -1.83 37.16 -30.39
CA ARG A 678 -0.66 37.03 -29.51
C ARG A 678 0.08 38.36 -29.31
N ALA A 679 0.08 39.23 -30.32
CA ALA A 679 0.74 40.53 -30.27
C ALA A 679 0.03 41.46 -29.26
N ASP A 680 -1.30 41.47 -29.27
CA ASP A 680 -2.12 42.28 -28.35
C ASP A 680 -1.89 41.88 -26.89
N LEU A 681 -1.92 40.56 -26.61
CA LEU A 681 -1.64 40.05 -25.27
C LEU A 681 -0.21 40.35 -24.82
N ARG A 682 0.77 40.29 -25.73
CA ARG A 682 2.15 40.65 -25.42
C ARG A 682 2.27 42.14 -25.10
N ALA A 683 1.58 43.02 -25.83
CA ALA A 683 1.59 44.46 -25.59
C ALA A 683 0.99 44.80 -24.22
N ILE A 684 -0.14 44.19 -23.87
CA ILE A 684 -0.83 44.41 -22.60
C ILE A 684 0.00 43.90 -21.41
N PHE A 685 0.50 42.66 -21.47
CA PHE A 685 1.14 42.03 -20.31
C PHE A 685 2.62 42.38 -20.12
N ARG A 686 3.28 42.96 -21.12
CA ARG A 686 4.66 43.45 -21.01
C ARG A 686 4.80 44.64 -20.05
N ALA A 687 3.72 45.39 -19.81
CA ALA A 687 3.70 46.49 -18.84
C ALA A 687 3.93 46.02 -17.39
N PHE A 688 3.62 44.77 -17.07
CA PHE A 688 3.69 44.24 -15.69
C PHE A 688 5.00 43.53 -15.35
N GLY A 689 5.81 43.15 -16.35
CA GLY A 689 7.09 42.49 -16.14
C GLY A 689 7.66 41.80 -17.37
N ALA A 690 8.81 41.15 -17.20
CA ALA A 690 9.52 40.48 -18.28
C ALA A 690 8.81 39.17 -18.69
N LEU A 691 8.25 39.14 -19.90
CA LEU A 691 7.56 37.98 -20.46
C LEU A 691 8.56 36.97 -21.05
N VAL A 692 8.46 35.71 -20.63
CA VAL A 692 9.18 34.56 -21.21
C VAL A 692 8.44 34.04 -22.44
N GLY A 693 7.10 34.00 -22.37
CA GLY A 693 6.28 33.45 -23.43
C GLY A 693 4.82 33.86 -23.34
N VAL A 694 4.16 33.91 -24.50
CA VAL A 694 2.71 33.99 -24.61
C VAL A 694 2.28 32.83 -25.50
N ARG A 695 1.47 31.91 -24.96
CA ARG A 695 0.88 30.77 -25.69
C ARG A 695 -0.61 31.01 -25.85
N VAL A 696 -1.03 31.36 -27.05
CA VAL A 696 -2.45 31.46 -27.40
C VAL A 696 -2.90 30.10 -27.92
N ALA A 697 -4.01 29.57 -27.42
CA ALA A 697 -4.58 28.37 -28.02
C ALA A 697 -5.25 28.77 -29.34
N THR A 698 -4.89 28.15 -30.46
CA THR A 698 -5.43 28.45 -31.80
C THR A 698 -6.10 27.21 -32.40
N PHE A 699 -6.95 27.40 -33.42
CA PHE A 699 -7.56 26.30 -34.16
C PHE A 699 -6.52 25.59 -35.03
N GLU A 700 -6.68 24.27 -35.19
CA GLU A 700 -5.72 23.44 -35.94
C GLU A 700 -5.81 23.74 -37.45
N ASP A 701 -7.02 24.09 -37.90
CA ASP A 701 -7.32 24.47 -39.29
C ASP A 701 -7.04 25.95 -39.59
N ASN A 702 -6.89 26.80 -38.57
CA ASN A 702 -6.58 28.21 -38.74
C ASN A 702 -5.73 28.76 -37.56
N PRO A 703 -4.40 28.85 -37.72
CA PRO A 703 -3.49 29.24 -36.65
C PRO A 703 -3.57 30.73 -36.27
N GLU A 704 -4.29 31.57 -37.02
CA GLU A 704 -4.45 33.01 -36.72
C GLU A 704 -5.61 33.30 -35.75
N LYS A 705 -6.58 32.38 -35.63
CA LYS A 705 -7.76 32.56 -34.75
C LYS A 705 -7.56 31.96 -33.35
N CYS A 706 -7.78 32.78 -32.32
CA CYS A 706 -7.67 32.39 -30.91
C CYS A 706 -8.88 31.57 -30.44
N LYS A 707 -8.68 30.39 -29.82
CA LYS A 707 -9.71 29.54 -29.18
C LYS A 707 -10.31 30.13 -27.88
N GLY A 708 -10.09 31.42 -27.62
CA GLY A 708 -10.68 32.14 -26.49
C GLY A 708 -9.94 31.99 -25.14
N PHE A 709 -8.73 31.43 -25.13
CA PHE A 709 -7.87 31.41 -23.94
C PHE A 709 -6.37 31.40 -24.30
N ALA A 710 -5.55 31.89 -23.38
CA ALA A 710 -4.09 31.97 -23.51
C ALA A 710 -3.38 31.70 -22.18
N TYR A 711 -2.11 31.31 -22.24
CA TYR A 711 -1.19 31.24 -21.12
C TYR A 711 -0.08 32.29 -21.29
N ILE A 712 0.24 32.98 -20.20
CA ILE A 712 1.21 34.07 -20.18
C ILE A 712 2.27 33.71 -19.14
N ASP A 713 3.51 33.51 -19.57
CA ASP A 713 4.61 33.14 -18.68
C ASP A 713 5.50 34.35 -18.42
N PHE A 714 5.59 34.72 -17.15
CA PHE A 714 6.51 35.72 -16.66
C PHE A 714 7.83 35.08 -16.23
N LYS A 715 8.89 35.87 -16.27
CA LYS A 715 10.19 35.48 -15.71
C LYS A 715 10.13 35.33 -14.19
N TYR A 716 9.28 36.10 -13.52
CA TYR A 716 9.16 36.14 -12.06
C TYR A 716 7.70 35.95 -11.62
N THR A 717 7.49 35.25 -10.50
CA THR A 717 6.16 35.03 -9.89
C THR A 717 5.50 36.33 -9.44
N ASP A 718 6.31 37.32 -9.06
CA ASP A 718 5.83 38.60 -8.55
C ASP A 718 5.20 39.43 -9.67
N ASP A 719 5.73 39.34 -10.89
CA ASP A 719 5.19 40.04 -12.06
C ASP A 719 3.85 39.42 -12.51
N ALA A 720 3.73 38.09 -12.45
CA ALA A 720 2.46 37.40 -12.63
C ALA A 720 1.43 37.83 -11.57
N THR A 721 1.87 38.01 -10.32
CA THR A 721 1.01 38.48 -9.22
C THR A 721 0.54 39.93 -9.43
N LYS A 722 1.42 40.81 -9.94
CA LYS A 722 1.07 42.21 -10.29
C LYS A 722 0.03 42.24 -11.40
N ALA A 723 0.25 41.48 -12.49
CA ALA A 723 -0.69 41.40 -13.60
C ALA A 723 -2.07 40.86 -13.13
N LEU A 724 -2.11 39.82 -12.30
CA LEU A 724 -3.35 39.26 -11.76
C LEU A 724 -4.17 40.27 -10.93
N LYS A 725 -3.49 41.16 -10.18
CA LYS A 725 -4.13 42.15 -9.30
C LYS A 725 -4.56 43.42 -10.05
N SER A 726 -4.01 43.70 -11.22
CA SER A 726 -4.32 44.91 -11.98
C SER A 726 -5.76 44.90 -12.51
N PRO A 727 -6.54 46.00 -12.32
CA PRO A 727 -7.86 46.12 -12.89
C PRO A 727 -7.84 46.32 -14.42
N GLU A 728 -6.74 46.84 -14.98
CA GLU A 728 -6.60 47.18 -16.40
C GLU A 728 -6.67 45.95 -17.31
N VAL A 729 -6.14 44.82 -16.86
CA VAL A 729 -6.15 43.56 -17.64
C VAL A 729 -7.45 42.79 -17.52
N ARG A 730 -8.42 43.24 -16.70
CA ARG A 730 -9.69 42.52 -16.51
C ARG A 730 -10.65 42.67 -17.70
N GLN A 731 -10.37 43.59 -18.63
CA GLN A 731 -11.14 43.74 -19.86
C GLN A 731 -10.20 43.84 -21.06
N ILE A 732 -10.27 42.86 -21.97
CA ILE A 732 -9.43 42.80 -23.18
C ILE A 732 -10.37 42.64 -24.37
N GLY A 733 -10.26 43.52 -25.38
CA GLY A 733 -11.13 43.52 -26.56
C GLY A 733 -12.61 43.70 -26.21
N GLY A 734 -12.92 44.57 -25.23
CA GLY A 734 -14.29 44.84 -24.77
C GLY A 734 -14.92 43.74 -23.90
N ARG A 735 -14.26 42.59 -23.71
CA ARG A 735 -14.78 41.45 -22.94
C ARG A 735 -14.10 41.32 -21.59
N ARG A 736 -14.86 40.95 -20.55
CA ARG A 736 -14.29 40.63 -19.23
C ARG A 736 -13.55 39.29 -19.28
N VAL A 737 -12.25 39.32 -19.05
CA VAL A 737 -11.40 38.13 -19.08
C VAL A 737 -11.26 37.51 -17.69
N ARG A 738 -11.08 36.18 -17.65
CA ARG A 738 -10.81 35.42 -16.43
C ARG A 738 -9.32 35.20 -16.31
N ILE A 739 -8.69 35.81 -15.31
CA ILE A 739 -7.24 35.66 -15.05
C ILE A 739 -7.06 34.88 -13.76
N GLU A 740 -6.32 33.78 -13.84
CA GLU A 740 -5.97 32.93 -12.69
C GLU A 740 -4.51 32.49 -12.81
N TYR A 741 -3.91 32.02 -11.73
CA TYR A 741 -2.65 31.28 -11.84
C TYR A 741 -2.88 30.05 -12.72
N ALA A 742 -1.88 29.66 -13.50
CA ALA A 742 -1.93 28.47 -14.33
C ALA A 742 -1.56 27.23 -13.50
N GLY A 743 -2.17 26.08 -13.84
CA GLY A 743 -1.91 24.82 -13.14
C GLY A 743 -0.49 24.32 -13.39
N ASP A 744 0.00 23.43 -12.52
CA ASP A 744 1.38 22.95 -12.55
C ASP A 744 1.78 22.35 -13.91
N GLU A 745 0.87 21.62 -14.56
CA GLU A 745 1.11 21.04 -15.88
C GLU A 745 1.25 22.10 -16.98
N ALA A 746 0.40 23.13 -16.97
CA ALA A 746 0.45 24.23 -17.94
C ALA A 746 1.68 25.12 -17.72
N THR A 747 2.07 25.30 -16.45
CA THR A 747 3.30 25.98 -16.06
C THR A 747 4.53 25.21 -16.53
N ARG A 748 4.53 23.88 -16.44
CA ARG A 748 5.65 23.02 -16.92
C ARG A 748 5.79 23.05 -18.45
N LYS A 749 4.66 23.02 -19.18
CA LYS A 749 4.61 23.12 -20.64
C LYS A 749 5.11 24.47 -21.18
N GLY A 750 5.11 25.51 -20.34
CA GLY A 750 5.59 26.83 -20.72
C GLY A 750 7.07 27.10 -20.52
N ARG A 751 7.81 26.17 -19.92
CA ARG A 751 9.24 26.33 -19.66
C ARG A 751 10.05 25.83 -20.83
N PRO A 752 10.86 26.68 -21.46
CA PRO A 752 12.15 26.23 -21.94
C PRO A 752 13.15 26.43 -20.77
N TRP A 753 13.94 25.39 -20.44
CA TRP A 753 15.11 25.35 -19.51
C TRP A 753 14.95 25.42 -17.96
N GLU A 754 16.02 24.93 -17.30
CA GLU A 754 16.21 24.33 -15.96
C GLU A 754 16.29 25.33 -14.79
N PHE A 755 15.92 24.89 -13.57
CA PHE A 755 15.85 25.70 -12.34
C PHE A 755 17.22 25.74 -11.64
N ASP A 756 17.82 26.93 -11.49
CA ASP A 756 19.00 27.13 -10.64
C ASP A 756 18.55 27.48 -9.20
N PRO A 757 18.80 26.61 -8.20
CA PRO A 757 18.38 26.85 -6.82
C PRO A 757 19.11 28.01 -6.11
N LYS A 758 20.12 28.65 -6.74
CA LYS A 758 20.89 29.74 -6.10
C LYS A 758 20.31 31.14 -6.28
N THR A 759 19.41 31.37 -7.24
CA THR A 759 18.72 32.66 -7.42
C THR A 759 17.36 32.60 -6.74
N ARG A 760 17.27 33.16 -5.52
CA ARG A 760 15.97 33.47 -4.90
C ARG A 760 15.24 34.45 -5.83
N HIS A 761 14.30 33.92 -6.62
CA HIS A 761 13.39 34.63 -7.53
C HIS A 761 13.93 34.98 -8.92
N GLY A 762 14.57 34.07 -9.67
CA GLY A 762 14.82 34.32 -11.11
C GLY A 762 15.44 33.22 -11.97
N TYR A 763 14.97 33.07 -13.22
CA TYR A 763 15.54 32.13 -14.22
C TYR A 763 16.63 32.79 -15.10
N SER A 764 17.68 32.05 -15.45
CA SER A 764 18.72 32.42 -16.44
C SER A 764 18.69 31.52 -17.69
N THR A 765 19.10 32.04 -18.85
CA THR A 765 19.12 31.33 -20.14
C THR A 765 20.37 30.44 -20.31
N PRO A 766 20.28 29.24 -20.93
CA PRO A 766 21.46 28.47 -21.33
C PRO A 766 22.15 29.09 -22.55
N ARG A 767 23.49 29.01 -22.55
CA ARG A 767 24.36 29.41 -23.67
C ARG A 767 24.22 28.37 -24.80
N ALA A 768 23.91 28.84 -26.02
CA ALA A 768 23.72 27.99 -27.20
C ALA A 768 25.01 27.27 -27.63
N GLY A 769 24.91 25.97 -27.95
CA GLY A 769 26.02 25.14 -28.45
C GLY A 769 25.56 23.99 -29.34
N ARG A 770 25.32 24.32 -30.62
CA ARG A 770 25.41 23.54 -31.88
C ARG A 770 25.05 22.04 -31.90
N ARG A 771 24.04 21.71 -32.73
CA ARG A 771 23.99 20.48 -33.54
C ARG A 771 24.72 20.73 -34.87
N ALA A 772 25.58 19.82 -35.28
CA ALA A 772 25.86 19.49 -36.68
C ALA A 772 26.40 18.05 -36.75
N ALA A 773 26.02 17.36 -37.82
CA ALA A 773 26.20 15.94 -38.07
C ALA A 773 27.57 15.59 -38.67
N ASP A 774 27.73 14.29 -38.89
CA ASP A 774 28.69 13.58 -39.75
C ASP A 774 30.06 13.15 -39.19
N GLY A 775 30.19 11.82 -39.07
CA GLY A 775 31.14 11.07 -39.88
C GLY A 775 32.59 10.99 -39.40
N GLY A 776 32.93 9.85 -38.79
CA GLY A 776 34.16 9.12 -39.15
C GLY A 776 35.46 9.45 -38.40
N SER A 777 36.00 8.40 -37.78
CA SER A 777 37.42 8.04 -37.76
C SER A 777 38.43 8.94 -37.02
N GLY A 778 39.05 8.35 -35.99
CA GLY A 778 40.52 8.42 -35.86
C GLY A 778 41.06 9.17 -34.65
N GLY A 779 41.51 8.39 -33.65
CA GLY A 779 42.85 8.50 -33.05
C GLY A 779 43.28 9.79 -32.34
N GLY A 780 43.39 9.69 -31.01
CA GLY A 780 44.66 9.94 -30.32
C GLY A 780 45.01 11.37 -29.89
N GLY A 781 45.18 11.54 -28.57
CA GLY A 781 46.20 12.42 -28.01
C GLY A 781 45.74 13.79 -27.51
N GLY A 782 45.65 13.93 -26.19
CA GLY A 782 45.58 15.25 -25.55
C GLY A 782 45.97 15.14 -24.08
N ALA A 783 47.01 15.89 -23.68
CA ALA A 783 46.82 17.09 -22.88
C ALA A 783 48.16 17.71 -22.46
N ALA A 784 48.38 18.97 -22.86
CA ALA A 784 49.22 19.93 -22.15
C ALA A 784 48.68 21.36 -22.35
N ALA A 785 48.52 22.06 -21.21
CA ALA A 785 48.58 23.53 -20.99
C ALA A 785 47.55 24.46 -21.67
N ALA A 786 47.36 25.73 -21.30
CA ALA A 786 47.24 26.50 -20.05
C ALA A 786 47.02 27.99 -20.45
N LYS A 787 46.28 28.76 -19.61
CA LYS A 787 46.47 30.20 -19.28
C LYS A 787 45.81 31.35 -20.12
N ALA A 788 45.53 32.44 -19.35
CA ALA A 788 45.24 33.87 -19.66
C ALA A 788 43.76 34.29 -19.84
N ARG A 789 43.18 35.43 -19.37
CA ARG A 789 43.49 36.73 -18.68
C ARG A 789 42.10 37.33 -18.22
N ARG A 790 41.82 37.93 -17.04
CA ARG A 790 42.07 39.25 -16.37
C ARG A 790 41.50 40.54 -17.02
N LEU A 791 40.63 41.29 -16.29
CA LEU A 791 40.39 42.78 -16.19
C LEU A 791 39.13 43.02 -15.29
N GLU A 792 39.20 43.59 -14.07
CA GLU A 792 39.10 45.04 -13.65
C GLU A 792 37.69 45.66 -13.88
N THR A 793 36.98 46.42 -13.02
CA THR A 793 37.30 47.37 -11.89
C THR A 793 36.00 47.79 -11.13
N GLU A 794 36.12 48.11 -9.82
CA GLU A 794 35.51 49.22 -9.00
C GLU A 794 33.99 49.56 -9.00
N THR A 795 33.29 50.13 -7.99
CA THR A 795 33.33 50.40 -6.52
C THR A 795 31.99 51.11 -6.16
N MET A 796 31.50 51.01 -4.90
CA MET A 796 30.70 51.98 -4.09
C MET A 796 30.06 51.21 -2.89
N ALA A 797 30.59 51.32 -1.67
CA ALA A 797 30.21 52.25 -0.56
C ALA A 797 28.87 51.87 0.12
N GLU A 798 28.61 51.77 1.43
CA GLU A 798 29.25 51.86 2.77
C GLU A 798 28.27 51.05 3.70
N THR A 799 28.57 50.45 4.85
CA THR A 799 28.87 51.09 6.15
C THR A 799 28.92 50.01 7.26
N LYS A 800 29.71 50.31 8.31
CA LYS A 800 29.70 49.86 9.72
C LYS A 800 30.67 48.75 10.17
N LEU A 801 31.74 49.26 10.79
CA LEU A 801 32.71 48.67 11.71
C LEU A 801 32.10 47.96 12.93
N GLN A 802 32.82 46.92 13.37
CA GLN A 802 33.29 46.60 14.74
C GLN A 802 34.02 45.24 14.60
N GLY A 803 35.28 44.98 14.92
CA GLY A 803 36.27 45.61 15.79
C GLY A 803 36.84 44.52 16.71
N LEU A 804 38.01 43.93 16.39
CA LEU A 804 39.15 43.61 17.29
C LEU A 804 40.10 42.52 16.69
N PRO A 805 41.44 42.65 16.86
CA PRO A 805 42.48 41.79 16.29
C PRO A 805 43.10 40.84 17.33
N VAL A 806 43.70 39.71 16.90
CA VAL A 806 44.82 39.06 17.63
C VAL A 806 45.78 38.43 16.63
N GLU A 807 47.07 38.70 16.85
CA GLU A 807 48.24 38.39 16.03
C GLU A 807 48.62 36.90 16.00
N PHE A 808 49.33 36.55 14.92
CA PHE A 808 50.06 35.31 14.75
C PHE A 808 51.44 35.40 15.40
N GLU A 809 51.74 34.50 16.34
CA GLU A 809 53.12 34.10 16.66
C GLU A 809 53.42 32.76 16.00
N GLY A 810 54.52 32.71 15.25
CA GLY A 810 54.91 31.58 14.44
C GLY A 810 55.65 30.49 15.22
N GLN A 811 55.67 29.29 14.65
CA GLN A 811 56.82 28.41 14.71
C GLN A 811 56.81 27.45 13.51
N LYS A 812 57.95 27.43 12.81
CA LYS A 812 58.27 26.56 11.68
C LYS A 812 58.29 25.09 12.12
N ILE A 813 57.81 24.19 11.27
CA ILE A 813 58.28 22.80 11.22
C ILE A 813 58.61 22.49 9.76
N THR A 814 59.87 22.15 9.54
CA THR A 814 60.50 21.73 8.28
C THR A 814 60.12 20.30 7.91
N PHE A 815 59.95 20.03 6.62
CA PHE A 815 59.86 18.69 6.03
C PHE A 815 61.26 18.16 5.72
N GLY A 816 61.50 16.88 6.00
CA GLY A 816 62.66 16.13 5.57
C GLY A 816 62.22 14.77 5.04
N ASP A 817 62.50 14.57 3.75
CA ASP A 817 62.49 13.39 2.86
C ASP A 817 61.30 12.41 2.82
#